data_AF-A0A374AFJ6-F1
#
_entry.id   AF-A0A374AFJ6-F1
#
_cell.length_a   1.000
_cell.length_b   1.000
_cell.length_c   1.000
_cell.angle_alpha   90.00
_cell.angle_beta   90.00
_cell.angle_gamma   90.00
#
_symmetry.space_group_name_H-M   'P 1'
#
loop_
_entity.id
_entity.type
_entity.pdbx_description
1 polymer ?
#
loop_
_entity_poly.entity_id
_entity_poly.type
_entity_poly.pdbx_seq_one_letter_code
_entity_poly.pdbx_strand_id
1 'polypeptide(L)'
;MIQEIESQTSYRISYQGNLADNVPVKIAKSTKSVSQLLDEALRGTGITYIIRQNNIILTRAEAQSPASAAPAAPRKQHIAGQVLDAATRQPIIGATIWIKDSALGTSTASDGSFDYSFSGNFGFVTVSYVGYQTQEFPIDRIPKVISLSPDNNLEEVVVVGYGTQKKASIIGSIASVPVNDIKMPTGKISNNLAGQLAGVISVQRSGEPGASSTFWIRGISTFGSNKSPLVLVDGIERDLDLVDIEDIKEFSILKDAAATAVYGVRGANGVVLVTTRGGIVGKPQINIKFEAGMVQPTKIPDMIDAVQFAEMYNAAAGYDFYSKKDIQMFRDGSDPDLHPNIDWVDRLYKDYSFNQRINVNISGGGSTAKYYISGGFYNEDGLFKADNMKGYNTSVFYRRFNFRSNVEVQLHKYTKLNVNLATTFERKNEPGSSATGANGIWGYALKTAANAFPDVYSNGYLAGPASGQGENPYALLTQTGYREIFYNTAQSLFVLTQDLGDWVTKGLTVSIKGSFDAKNENNLSRTKTSPQWLATGRNEAGELEFNQTKIGEENLTYKQTNKGYRSVYFEAVANWARTFGKHDLSAMFLFQQSQKNYVGESANNSEKALPYRHQGIAGRITYNYDNRYFVEGNFGYNGSENFSPNHRFGFFPSIAVGYVVSNEKFFAPIRDVVSMVKLKASYGLVGNDQIGGDRRFIYNETVIGGGKYYFGTTPSQYTSVRLGEFPNPNVGWEKAKKLNLGADLSFFNQLNISVDYFKENREGIFLQRKSIPMYVGLSTKPWVNIGKMRNSGIDASLEYHQPLGKDLHLTVRGNFTYARNRIMDQDEPDYAYTYMNHSGQMQWQKFGLVAAGLFQDQEDIDSWAKQSFGEVKPGDIKYLDLNGDGIVDNYDTKPIGYSDIPEIVYGFGFSLQWKAFDLSAFFQGVAHVSFSTLTDQTQAFVGRNLKESSVFADLYGNTWTPENPGAKYPRMTTGAIDNNNQLSTFWMANGRYLRLKNLELGYTLPKRIANKIAMQSLRVYLSGVNLFTFSPFKLWDPDLQTGATNYPNNRIINLGLTIGF
;
A
#
# COMPACT_ATOMS: atom_id res chain seq x y z
N MET A 1 62.94 -31.50 -32.70
CA MET A 1 62.41 -30.31 -33.42
C MET A 1 61.85 -29.27 -32.47
N ILE A 2 60.77 -29.54 -31.72
CA ILE A 2 60.15 -28.55 -30.81
C ILE A 2 61.18 -27.94 -29.85
N GLN A 3 61.92 -28.77 -29.12
CA GLN A 3 63.00 -28.34 -28.22
C GLN A 3 64.16 -27.60 -28.93
N GLU A 4 64.41 -27.89 -30.21
CA GLU A 4 65.45 -27.24 -31.02
C GLU A 4 65.02 -25.82 -31.43
N ILE A 5 63.75 -25.65 -31.82
CA ILE A 5 63.18 -24.35 -32.17
C ILE A 5 63.08 -23.47 -30.91
N GLU A 6 62.66 -24.03 -29.78
CA GLU A 6 62.59 -23.29 -28.51
C GLU A 6 63.96 -22.93 -27.92
N SER A 7 65.03 -23.67 -28.26
CA SER A 7 66.39 -23.36 -27.77
C SER A 7 67.14 -22.35 -28.64
N GLN A 8 66.75 -22.19 -29.91
CA GLN A 8 67.42 -21.30 -30.86
C GLN A 8 66.59 -20.05 -31.23
N THR A 9 65.35 -19.96 -30.76
CA THR A 9 64.44 -18.84 -31.04
C THR A 9 63.66 -18.41 -29.80
N SER A 10 63.02 -17.24 -29.83
CA SER A 10 62.15 -16.77 -28.74
C SER A 10 60.76 -17.40 -28.74
N TYR A 11 60.50 -18.38 -29.62
CA TYR A 11 59.20 -19.02 -29.74
C TYR A 11 59.02 -20.14 -28.71
N ARG A 12 57.81 -20.27 -28.18
CA ARG A 12 57.35 -21.42 -27.37
C ARG A 12 56.26 -22.16 -28.13
N ILE A 13 56.35 -23.48 -28.18
CA ILE A 13 55.43 -24.33 -28.94
C ILE A 13 54.51 -25.06 -27.95
N SER A 14 53.20 -24.96 -28.18
CA SER A 14 52.17 -25.61 -27.37
C SER A 14 51.27 -26.48 -28.26
N TYR A 15 50.82 -27.62 -27.75
CA TYR A 15 49.96 -28.55 -28.45
C TYR A 15 49.09 -29.34 -27.47
N GLN A 16 47.96 -29.85 -27.93
CA GLN A 16 46.96 -30.50 -27.09
C GLN A 16 47.16 -32.02 -27.09
N GLY A 17 47.35 -32.62 -25.91
CA GLY A 17 47.52 -34.08 -25.76
C GLY A 17 48.79 -34.62 -26.41
N ASN A 18 48.74 -35.83 -26.95
CA ASN A 18 49.87 -36.51 -27.59
C ASN A 18 50.03 -36.18 -29.09
N LEU A 19 49.56 -35.01 -29.52
CA LEU A 19 49.45 -34.62 -30.93
C LEU A 19 50.79 -34.65 -31.68
N ALA A 20 51.91 -34.39 -31.01
CA ALA A 20 53.24 -34.28 -31.62
C ALA A 20 54.25 -35.35 -31.14
N ASP A 21 53.86 -36.24 -30.24
CA ASP A 21 54.80 -37.10 -29.49
C ASP A 21 55.47 -38.20 -30.33
N ASN A 22 54.93 -38.51 -31.52
CA ASN A 22 55.41 -39.59 -32.40
C ASN A 22 55.60 -39.17 -33.87
N VAL A 23 55.83 -37.88 -34.14
CA VAL A 23 56.09 -37.39 -35.51
C VAL A 23 57.61 -37.30 -35.73
N PRO A 24 58.23 -38.22 -36.49
CA PRO A 24 59.66 -38.20 -36.74
C PRO A 24 60.00 -37.10 -37.75
N VAL A 25 60.63 -36.02 -37.29
CA VAL A 25 61.12 -34.94 -38.16
C VAL A 25 62.62 -34.75 -37.95
N LYS A 26 63.41 -34.90 -39.02
CA LYS A 26 64.84 -34.52 -39.06
C LYS A 26 64.97 -33.17 -39.78
N ILE A 27 65.52 -32.17 -39.08
CA ILE A 27 65.84 -30.85 -39.64
C ILE A 27 67.32 -30.60 -39.41
N ALA A 28 68.05 -30.20 -40.45
CA ALA A 28 69.44 -29.73 -40.33
C ALA A 28 69.49 -28.23 -39.99
N LYS A 29 70.57 -27.75 -39.37
CA LYS A 29 70.79 -26.32 -39.11
C LYS A 29 70.59 -25.50 -40.40
N SER A 30 69.72 -24.50 -40.35
CA SER A 30 69.26 -23.74 -41.52
C SER A 30 69.05 -22.27 -41.15
N THR A 31 69.22 -21.36 -42.11
CA THR A 31 68.94 -19.91 -41.99
C THR A 31 67.49 -19.52 -42.34
N LYS A 32 66.61 -20.52 -42.55
CA LYS A 32 65.19 -20.32 -42.90
C LYS A 32 64.37 -19.79 -41.71
N SER A 33 63.24 -19.13 -42.00
CA SER A 33 62.33 -18.66 -40.95
C SER A 33 61.63 -19.83 -40.24
N VAL A 34 61.19 -19.61 -38.99
CA VAL A 34 60.50 -20.62 -38.18
C VAL A 34 59.24 -21.16 -38.88
N SER A 35 58.50 -20.29 -39.57
CA SER A 35 57.34 -20.69 -40.38
C SER A 35 57.72 -21.65 -41.51
N GLN A 36 58.78 -21.36 -42.27
CA GLN A 36 59.23 -22.23 -43.37
C GLN A 36 59.71 -23.60 -42.86
N LEU A 37 60.38 -23.63 -41.71
CA LEU A 37 60.80 -24.87 -41.07
C LEU A 37 59.61 -25.70 -40.58
N LEU A 38 58.57 -25.06 -40.04
CA LEU A 38 57.33 -25.73 -39.63
C LEU A 38 56.51 -26.23 -40.81
N ASP A 39 56.44 -25.47 -41.91
CA ASP A 39 55.76 -25.88 -43.14
C ASP A 39 56.41 -27.13 -43.74
N GLU A 40 57.75 -27.20 -43.77
CA GLU A 40 58.48 -28.38 -44.26
C GLU A 40 58.32 -29.58 -43.32
N ALA A 41 58.40 -29.35 -42.01
CA ALA A 41 58.34 -30.39 -41.00
C ALA A 41 56.95 -31.03 -40.82
N LEU A 42 55.90 -30.22 -40.93
CA LEU A 42 54.53 -30.64 -40.69
C LEU A 42 53.82 -31.09 -41.97
N ARG A 43 54.48 -30.97 -43.12
CA ARG A 43 53.96 -31.39 -44.43
C ARG A 43 53.59 -32.87 -44.41
N GLY A 44 52.32 -33.18 -44.72
CA GLY A 44 51.84 -34.56 -44.80
C GLY A 44 51.59 -35.25 -43.45
N THR A 45 51.82 -34.57 -42.32
CA THR A 45 51.60 -35.12 -40.97
C THR A 45 50.15 -35.00 -40.47
N GLY A 46 49.31 -34.25 -41.19
CA GLY A 46 47.95 -33.93 -40.74
C GLY A 46 47.90 -32.93 -39.57
N ILE A 47 49.02 -32.24 -39.29
CA ILE A 47 49.15 -31.21 -38.26
C ILE A 47 49.42 -29.86 -38.94
N THR A 48 48.78 -28.81 -38.48
CA THR A 48 49.00 -27.41 -38.87
C THR A 48 49.36 -26.56 -37.65
N TYR A 49 49.78 -25.32 -37.85
CA TYR A 49 50.19 -24.45 -36.77
C TYR A 49 49.67 -23.02 -36.92
N ILE A 50 49.50 -22.35 -35.79
CA ILE A 50 49.16 -20.92 -35.72
C ILE A 50 50.23 -20.23 -34.89
N ILE A 51 50.86 -19.18 -35.44
CA ILE A 51 51.79 -18.34 -34.70
C ILE A 51 51.02 -17.12 -34.17
N ARG A 52 50.99 -16.94 -32.85
CA ARG A 52 50.51 -15.71 -32.19
C ARG A 52 51.61 -15.15 -31.30
N GLN A 53 52.14 -13.99 -31.70
CA GLN A 53 53.29 -13.35 -31.04
C GLN A 53 54.48 -14.34 -30.97
N ASN A 54 54.94 -14.70 -29.77
CA ASN A 54 56.02 -15.67 -29.55
C ASN A 54 55.52 -17.08 -29.21
N ASN A 55 54.23 -17.38 -29.37
CA ASN A 55 53.69 -18.72 -29.15
C ASN A 55 53.24 -19.36 -30.47
N ILE A 56 53.62 -20.61 -30.68
CA ILE A 56 53.22 -21.43 -31.81
C ILE A 56 52.31 -22.54 -31.29
N ILE A 57 51.11 -22.65 -31.82
CA ILE A 57 50.12 -23.65 -31.39
C ILE A 57 49.96 -24.68 -32.51
N LEU A 58 50.29 -25.95 -32.25
CA LEU A 58 50.06 -27.05 -33.20
C LEU A 58 48.65 -27.61 -33.04
N THR A 59 47.95 -27.80 -34.15
CA THR A 59 46.56 -28.30 -34.20
C THR A 59 46.40 -29.33 -35.33
N ARG A 60 45.41 -30.21 -35.26
CA ARG A 60 45.15 -31.20 -36.32
C ARG A 60 44.47 -30.50 -37.50
N ALA A 61 44.93 -30.76 -38.72
CA ALA A 61 44.31 -30.26 -39.93
C ALA A 61 42.95 -30.97 -40.13
N GLU A 62 41.85 -30.23 -40.15
CA GLU A 62 40.52 -30.78 -40.43
C GLU A 62 40.43 -31.23 -41.90
N ALA A 63 39.84 -32.41 -42.12
CA ALA A 63 39.60 -32.94 -43.44
C ALA A 63 38.61 -32.05 -44.20
N GLN A 64 39.03 -31.55 -45.36
CA GLN A 64 38.22 -30.73 -46.25
C GLN A 64 36.97 -31.49 -46.71
N SER A 65 35.80 -31.05 -46.26
CA SER A 65 34.54 -31.29 -46.94
C SER A 65 34.50 -30.45 -48.24
N PRO A 66 33.81 -30.90 -49.31
CA PRO A 66 33.93 -30.29 -50.64
C PRO A 66 33.47 -28.83 -50.61
N ALA A 67 34.19 -28.01 -51.37
CA ALA A 67 34.00 -26.57 -51.59
C ALA A 67 32.58 -26.03 -51.26
N SER A 68 32.41 -25.56 -50.03
CA SER A 68 31.46 -24.50 -49.72
C SER A 68 32.06 -23.20 -50.26
N ALA A 69 31.28 -22.51 -51.08
CA ALA A 69 31.58 -21.16 -51.57
C ALA A 69 32.09 -20.23 -50.46
N ALA A 70 32.84 -19.20 -50.86
CA ALA A 70 33.24 -18.04 -50.05
C ALA A 70 32.15 -17.66 -49.03
N PRO A 71 32.47 -17.14 -47.82
CA PRO A 71 31.46 -16.69 -46.87
C PRO A 71 30.52 -15.76 -47.62
N ALA A 72 29.31 -16.25 -47.88
CA ALA A 72 28.35 -15.52 -48.67
C ALA A 72 28.17 -14.19 -47.96
N ALA A 73 28.38 -13.08 -48.69
CA ALA A 73 27.88 -11.79 -48.26
C ALA A 73 26.46 -12.02 -47.72
N PRO A 74 26.12 -11.50 -46.53
CA PRO A 74 24.90 -11.88 -45.84
C PRO A 74 23.74 -11.76 -46.83
N ARG A 75 23.11 -12.90 -47.17
CA ARG A 75 22.09 -12.93 -48.21
C ARG A 75 21.01 -11.95 -47.79
N LYS A 76 20.77 -10.94 -48.63
CA LYS A 76 19.59 -10.09 -48.49
C LYS A 76 18.39 -11.00 -48.77
N GLN A 77 17.68 -11.34 -47.71
CA GLN A 77 16.42 -12.07 -47.76
C GLN A 77 15.29 -11.06 -47.66
N HIS A 78 14.24 -11.29 -48.43
CA HIS A 78 13.07 -10.44 -48.50
C HIS A 78 11.85 -11.26 -48.14
N ILE A 79 11.03 -10.74 -47.22
CA ILE A 79 9.75 -11.32 -46.85
C ILE A 79 8.67 -10.26 -47.06
N ALA A 80 7.57 -10.66 -47.68
CA ALA A 80 6.41 -9.80 -47.86
C ALA A 80 5.12 -10.62 -47.83
N GLY A 81 4.06 -10.03 -47.32
CA GLY A 81 2.75 -10.67 -47.19
C GLY A 81 1.73 -9.78 -46.52
N GLN A 82 0.56 -10.34 -46.23
CA GLN A 82 -0.55 -9.66 -45.57
C GLN A 82 -1.08 -10.51 -44.41
N VAL A 83 -1.32 -9.91 -43.25
CA VAL A 83 -1.86 -10.59 -42.07
C VAL A 83 -3.33 -10.22 -41.89
N LEU A 84 -4.20 -11.23 -41.86
CA LEU A 84 -5.65 -11.11 -41.75
C LEU A 84 -6.18 -11.91 -40.56
N ASP A 85 -7.33 -11.49 -40.03
CA ASP A 85 -8.12 -12.25 -39.07
C ASP A 85 -8.79 -13.45 -39.79
N ALA A 86 -8.58 -14.66 -39.26
CA ALA A 86 -9.10 -15.89 -39.87
C ALA A 86 -10.64 -15.97 -39.91
N ALA A 87 -11.34 -15.34 -38.97
CA ALA A 87 -12.80 -15.34 -38.88
C ALA A 87 -13.43 -14.17 -39.66
N THR A 88 -12.93 -12.96 -39.44
CA THR A 88 -13.54 -11.75 -40.03
C THR A 88 -12.96 -11.36 -41.39
N ARG A 89 -11.82 -11.95 -41.77
CA ARG A 89 -10.99 -11.57 -42.94
C ARG A 89 -10.58 -10.09 -42.95
N GLN A 90 -10.69 -9.40 -41.82
CA GLN A 90 -10.23 -8.03 -41.71
C GLN A 90 -8.71 -7.97 -41.55
N PRO A 91 -8.05 -6.92 -42.05
CA PRO A 91 -6.62 -6.78 -41.87
C PRO A 91 -6.22 -6.58 -40.42
N ILE A 92 -5.19 -7.31 -39.98
CA ILE A 92 -4.63 -7.16 -38.65
C ILE A 92 -3.54 -6.10 -38.71
N ILE A 93 -3.81 -4.95 -38.09
CA ILE A 93 -2.93 -3.77 -38.10
C ILE A 93 -1.99 -3.84 -36.90
N GLY A 94 -0.67 -3.78 -37.16
CA GLY A 94 0.37 -3.85 -36.13
C GLY A 94 0.72 -5.27 -35.67
N ALA A 95 0.40 -6.31 -36.45
CA ALA A 95 0.97 -7.64 -36.22
C ALA A 95 2.49 -7.57 -36.33
N THR A 96 3.21 -8.16 -35.37
CA THR A 96 4.67 -8.16 -35.32
C THR A 96 5.19 -9.35 -36.10
N ILE A 97 6.03 -9.09 -37.10
CA ILE A 97 6.76 -10.08 -37.88
C ILE A 97 8.23 -10.02 -37.44
N TRP A 98 8.72 -11.02 -36.72
CA TRP A 98 10.12 -11.07 -36.30
C TRP A 98 10.84 -12.28 -36.86
N ILE A 99 12.13 -12.13 -37.13
CA ILE A 99 13.00 -13.20 -37.57
C ILE A 99 13.50 -13.96 -36.34
N LYS A 100 13.16 -15.25 -36.25
CA LYS A 100 13.44 -16.09 -35.08
C LYS A 100 14.94 -16.11 -34.78
N ASP A 101 15.28 -16.06 -33.50
CA ASP A 101 16.66 -16.00 -32.99
C ASP A 101 17.44 -14.74 -33.41
N SER A 102 16.74 -13.63 -33.65
CA SER A 102 17.35 -12.34 -33.98
C SER A 102 16.57 -11.16 -33.39
N ALA A 103 17.17 -9.96 -33.43
CA ALA A 103 16.48 -8.70 -33.13
C ALA A 103 15.82 -8.05 -34.37
N LEU A 104 15.82 -8.73 -35.51
CA LEU A 104 15.34 -8.23 -36.79
C LEU A 104 13.84 -8.50 -36.94
N GLY A 105 13.09 -7.50 -37.43
CA GLY A 105 11.64 -7.63 -37.59
C GLY A 105 10.95 -6.32 -37.96
N THR A 106 9.71 -6.44 -38.41
CA THR A 106 8.82 -5.35 -38.81
C THR A 106 7.42 -5.54 -38.22
N SER A 107 6.50 -4.62 -38.51
CA SER A 107 5.08 -4.73 -38.17
C SER A 107 4.20 -4.48 -39.39
N THR A 108 2.97 -5.00 -39.39
CA THR A 108 2.02 -4.76 -40.49
C THR A 108 1.50 -3.32 -40.55
N ALA A 109 1.23 -2.85 -41.77
CA ALA A 109 0.60 -1.58 -42.06
C ALA A 109 -0.92 -1.61 -41.82
N SER A 110 -1.61 -0.49 -42.12
CA SER A 110 -3.06 -0.33 -41.89
C SER A 110 -3.97 -1.22 -42.74
N ASP A 111 -3.44 -1.78 -43.81
CA ASP A 111 -4.10 -2.78 -44.66
C ASP A 111 -3.63 -4.21 -44.34
N GLY A 112 -2.90 -4.41 -43.23
CA GLY A 112 -2.35 -5.69 -42.80
C GLY A 112 -1.11 -6.15 -43.58
N SER A 113 -0.62 -5.37 -44.56
CA SER A 113 0.55 -5.75 -45.35
C SER A 113 1.87 -5.55 -44.60
N PHE A 114 2.88 -6.35 -44.91
CA PHE A 114 4.25 -6.15 -44.48
C PHE A 114 5.21 -6.44 -45.63
N ASP A 115 6.30 -5.69 -45.66
CA ASP A 115 7.41 -5.85 -46.59
C ASP A 115 8.70 -5.56 -45.81
N TYR A 116 9.61 -6.53 -45.75
CA TYR A 116 10.84 -6.42 -44.97
C TYR A 116 12.01 -7.14 -45.62
N SER A 117 13.10 -6.41 -45.78
CA SER A 117 14.39 -6.94 -46.23
C SER A 117 15.38 -6.96 -45.07
N PHE A 118 16.07 -8.08 -44.89
CA PHE A 118 17.11 -8.23 -43.88
C PHE A 118 18.28 -9.05 -44.41
N SER A 119 19.43 -8.94 -43.74
CA SER A 119 20.67 -9.60 -44.14
C SER A 119 21.07 -10.60 -43.06
N GLY A 120 21.07 -11.90 -43.40
CA GLY A 120 21.48 -12.98 -42.48
C GLY A 120 20.90 -14.32 -42.89
N ASN A 121 21.42 -15.42 -42.32
CA ASN A 121 20.91 -16.77 -42.54
C ASN A 121 20.05 -17.19 -41.35
N PHE A 122 18.75 -16.91 -41.43
CA PHE A 122 17.78 -17.32 -40.42
C PHE A 122 16.81 -18.35 -41.01
N GLY A 123 16.31 -19.26 -40.18
CA GLY A 123 15.45 -20.36 -40.64
C GLY A 123 13.96 -20.01 -40.66
N PHE A 124 13.49 -19.21 -39.69
CA PHE A 124 12.07 -19.00 -39.44
C PHE A 124 11.72 -17.54 -39.18
N VAL A 125 10.51 -17.17 -39.56
CA VAL A 125 9.85 -15.93 -39.23
C VAL A 125 8.64 -16.24 -38.36
N THR A 126 8.45 -15.45 -37.32
CA THR A 126 7.32 -15.57 -36.40
C THR A 126 6.40 -14.38 -36.59
N VAL A 127 5.10 -14.65 -36.71
CA VAL A 127 4.05 -13.63 -36.78
C VAL A 127 3.21 -13.74 -35.53
N SER A 128 3.11 -12.64 -34.79
CA SER A 128 2.33 -12.57 -33.55
C SER A 128 1.49 -11.30 -33.50
N TYR A 129 0.33 -11.40 -32.88
CA TYR A 129 -0.50 -10.25 -32.56
C TYR A 129 -1.26 -10.51 -31.25
N VAL A 130 -1.46 -9.47 -30.46
CA VAL A 130 -2.09 -9.60 -29.14
C VAL A 130 -3.51 -10.14 -29.31
N GLY A 131 -3.82 -11.25 -28.62
CA GLY A 131 -5.11 -11.93 -28.69
C GLY A 131 -5.25 -12.95 -29.83
N TYR A 132 -4.17 -13.24 -30.56
CA TYR A 132 -4.15 -14.21 -31.66
C TYR A 132 -3.04 -15.23 -31.47
N GLN A 133 -3.22 -16.43 -32.02
CA GLN A 133 -2.20 -17.48 -31.95
C GLN A 133 -0.96 -17.11 -32.75
N THR A 134 0.20 -17.13 -32.10
CA THR A 134 1.49 -16.93 -32.77
C THR A 134 1.76 -18.05 -33.77
N GLN A 135 2.09 -17.71 -35.01
CA GLN A 135 2.43 -18.67 -36.07
C GLN A 135 3.88 -18.50 -36.52
N GLU A 136 4.57 -19.61 -36.72
CA GLU A 136 5.94 -19.64 -37.24
C GLU A 136 5.94 -20.20 -38.66
N PHE A 137 6.67 -19.55 -39.56
CA PHE A 137 6.84 -19.97 -40.94
C PHE A 137 8.32 -20.08 -41.28
N PRO A 138 8.74 -21.06 -42.08
CA PRO A 138 10.06 -21.05 -42.72
C PRO A 138 10.19 -19.81 -43.60
N ILE A 139 11.33 -19.10 -43.55
CA ILE A 139 11.55 -17.84 -44.31
C ILE A 139 11.42 -18.06 -45.82
N ASP A 140 11.81 -19.23 -46.32
CA ASP A 140 11.72 -19.64 -47.73
C ASP A 140 10.30 -20.02 -48.16
N ARG A 141 9.35 -20.16 -47.22
CA ARG A 141 7.97 -20.61 -47.47
C ARG A 141 6.94 -19.79 -46.71
N ILE A 142 7.14 -18.48 -46.60
CA ILE A 142 6.16 -17.59 -45.98
C ILE A 142 4.90 -17.48 -46.87
N PRO A 143 3.69 -17.69 -46.34
CA PRO A 143 2.47 -17.47 -47.11
C PRO A 143 2.27 -15.99 -47.46
N LYS A 144 1.77 -15.69 -48.66
CA LYS A 144 1.41 -14.31 -49.07
C LYS A 144 0.28 -13.72 -48.21
N VAL A 145 -0.62 -14.56 -47.69
CA VAL A 145 -1.68 -14.19 -46.77
C VAL A 145 -1.58 -15.09 -45.54
N ILE A 146 -1.33 -14.48 -44.39
CA ILE A 146 -1.19 -15.13 -43.09
C ILE A 146 -2.49 -14.88 -42.33
N SER A 147 -3.27 -15.93 -42.14
CA SER A 147 -4.52 -15.85 -41.38
C SER A 147 -4.25 -16.22 -39.92
N LEU A 148 -4.25 -15.23 -39.04
CA LEU A 148 -4.14 -15.47 -37.61
C LEU A 148 -5.54 -15.79 -37.07
N SER A 149 -5.64 -16.91 -36.36
CA SER A 149 -6.85 -17.23 -35.62
C SER A 149 -6.81 -16.51 -34.27
N PRO A 150 -7.93 -15.93 -33.81
CA PRO A 150 -8.06 -15.47 -32.44
C PRO A 150 -7.65 -16.60 -31.50
N ASP A 151 -6.81 -16.29 -30.52
CA ASP A 151 -6.44 -17.29 -29.53
C ASP A 151 -7.63 -17.49 -28.59
N ASN A 152 -8.45 -18.49 -28.89
CA ASN A 152 -9.52 -18.93 -27.99
C ASN A 152 -8.95 -19.49 -26.66
N ASN A 153 -7.63 -19.66 -26.56
CA ASN A 153 -6.88 -19.88 -25.33
C ASN A 153 -6.20 -18.59 -24.83
N LEU A 154 -6.90 -17.45 -24.87
CA LEU A 154 -6.65 -16.40 -23.87
C LEU A 154 -7.09 -16.92 -22.49
N GLU A 155 -6.37 -17.93 -22.00
CA GLU A 155 -6.43 -18.38 -20.63
C GLU A 155 -5.79 -17.27 -19.81
N GLU A 156 -6.61 -16.28 -19.45
CA GLU A 156 -6.22 -15.29 -18.46
C GLU A 156 -5.76 -16.06 -17.21
N VAL A 157 -4.45 -16.04 -16.97
CA VAL A 157 -3.84 -16.69 -15.83
C VAL A 157 -3.65 -15.65 -14.75
N VAL A 158 -4.20 -15.92 -13.57
CA VAL A 158 -4.00 -15.08 -12.39
C VAL A 158 -2.95 -15.75 -11.52
N VAL A 159 -2.04 -14.95 -10.94
CA VAL A 159 -1.11 -15.47 -9.95
C VAL A 159 -1.87 -15.78 -8.65
N VAL A 160 -1.85 -17.04 -8.23
CA VAL A 160 -2.51 -17.54 -7.01
C VAL A 160 -1.48 -18.19 -6.11
N GLY A 161 -1.05 -17.47 -5.08
CA GLY A 161 -0.06 -18.02 -4.18
C GLY A 161 1.34 -18.04 -4.83
N TYR A 162 1.91 -19.24 -4.89
CA TYR A 162 3.22 -19.53 -5.48
C TYR A 162 3.16 -20.09 -6.92
N GLY A 163 2.02 -19.97 -7.59
CA GLY A 163 1.83 -20.43 -8.98
C GLY A 163 0.81 -19.59 -9.75
N THR A 164 0.59 -19.94 -11.02
CA THR A 164 -0.45 -19.35 -11.86
C THR A 164 -1.58 -20.34 -12.06
N GLN A 165 -2.82 -19.87 -12.08
CA GLN A 165 -4.00 -20.68 -12.40
C GLN A 165 -4.84 -20.00 -13.46
N LYS A 166 -5.52 -20.80 -14.29
CA LYS A 166 -6.51 -20.30 -15.24
C LYS A 166 -7.64 -19.64 -14.44
N LYS A 167 -8.06 -18.43 -14.79
CA LYS A 167 -9.15 -17.70 -14.11
C LYS A 167 -10.41 -18.56 -13.95
N ALA A 168 -10.74 -19.36 -14.97
CA ALA A 168 -11.88 -20.27 -14.94
C ALA A 168 -11.77 -21.39 -13.89
N SER A 169 -10.56 -21.85 -13.53
CA SER A 169 -10.35 -22.94 -12.56
C SER A 169 -10.21 -22.47 -11.11
N ILE A 170 -10.16 -21.15 -10.85
CA ILE A 170 -9.99 -20.60 -9.51
C ILE A 170 -11.26 -20.81 -8.68
N ILE A 171 -11.20 -21.60 -7.61
CA ILE A 171 -12.35 -21.84 -6.72
C ILE A 171 -12.25 -21.11 -5.38
N GLY A 172 -11.13 -20.45 -5.11
CA GLY A 172 -11.00 -19.50 -4.01
C GLY A 172 -11.59 -18.13 -4.34
N SER A 173 -11.96 -17.36 -3.31
CA SER A 173 -12.37 -15.96 -3.48
C SER A 173 -11.14 -15.07 -3.65
N ILE A 174 -10.85 -14.72 -4.91
CA ILE A 174 -9.75 -13.86 -5.32
C ILE A 174 -10.31 -12.69 -6.12
N ALA A 175 -9.98 -11.47 -5.70
CA ALA A 175 -10.26 -10.27 -6.49
C ALA A 175 -8.95 -9.83 -7.14
N SER A 176 -8.91 -9.74 -8.47
CA SER A 176 -7.73 -9.25 -9.19
C SER A 176 -8.11 -8.05 -10.05
N VAL A 177 -7.26 -7.04 -10.07
CA VAL A 177 -7.41 -5.88 -10.95
C VAL A 177 -6.09 -5.59 -11.66
N PRO A 178 -6.09 -5.52 -13.01
CA PRO A 178 -4.97 -5.00 -13.76
C PRO A 178 -4.68 -3.55 -13.39
N VAL A 179 -3.41 -3.19 -13.21
CA VAL A 179 -3.02 -1.83 -12.79
C VAL A 179 -3.40 -0.76 -13.82
N ASN A 180 -3.58 -1.15 -15.08
CA ASN A 180 -4.03 -0.22 -16.12
C ASN A 180 -5.41 0.38 -15.81
N ASP A 181 -6.22 -0.28 -14.99
CA ASP A 181 -7.52 0.20 -14.52
C ASP A 181 -7.42 1.08 -13.24
N ILE A 182 -6.26 1.10 -12.57
CA ILE A 182 -5.99 1.86 -11.34
C ILE A 182 -4.82 2.84 -11.61
N LYS A 183 -5.08 3.93 -12.32
CA LYS A 183 -4.12 5.03 -12.51
C LYS A 183 -4.61 6.26 -11.76
N MET A 184 -3.95 6.58 -10.64
CA MET A 184 -4.21 7.81 -9.87
C MET A 184 -2.87 8.47 -9.49
N PRO A 185 -2.77 9.81 -9.52
CA PRO A 185 -1.54 10.55 -9.24
C PRO A 185 -1.24 10.65 -7.73
N THR A 186 -1.18 9.51 -7.03
CA THR A 186 -0.83 9.45 -5.60
C THR A 186 0.56 8.85 -5.40
N GLY A 187 1.28 9.30 -4.37
CA GLY A 187 2.60 8.76 -4.03
C GLY A 187 2.56 7.35 -3.41
N LYS A 188 1.43 6.99 -2.80
CA LYS A 188 1.22 5.73 -2.06
C LYS A 188 0.03 4.97 -2.67
N ILE A 189 0.22 3.67 -2.92
CA ILE A 189 -0.76 2.80 -3.60
C ILE A 189 -1.92 2.49 -2.68
N SER A 190 -1.64 2.34 -1.38
CA SER A 190 -2.66 2.09 -0.35
C SER A 190 -3.85 3.04 -0.48
N ASN A 191 -3.58 4.32 -0.80
CA ASN A 191 -4.57 5.40 -0.93
C ASN A 191 -5.57 5.20 -2.09
N ASN A 192 -5.29 4.29 -3.02
CA ASN A 192 -6.11 4.02 -4.21
C ASN A 192 -6.92 2.73 -4.12
N LEU A 193 -6.72 1.90 -3.09
CA LEU A 193 -7.42 0.61 -3.00
C LEU A 193 -8.88 0.74 -2.56
N ALA A 194 -9.22 1.85 -1.88
CA ALA A 194 -10.54 2.09 -1.30
C ALA A 194 -11.63 2.06 -2.39
N GLY A 195 -12.59 1.14 -2.24
CA GLY A 195 -13.70 1.02 -3.16
C GLY A 195 -13.33 0.58 -4.58
N GLN A 196 -12.08 0.26 -4.93
CA GLN A 196 -11.73 -0.31 -6.25
C GLN A 196 -11.93 -1.83 -6.30
N LEU A 197 -11.81 -2.48 -5.15
CA LEU A 197 -11.82 -3.94 -5.00
C LEU A 197 -12.89 -4.37 -3.98
N ALA A 198 -13.73 -5.33 -4.37
CA ALA A 198 -14.70 -5.93 -3.46
C ALA A 198 -13.99 -6.72 -2.35
N GLY A 199 -14.36 -6.44 -1.10
CA GLY A 199 -13.74 -7.00 0.09
C GLY A 199 -12.57 -6.17 0.64
N VAL A 200 -12.31 -4.95 0.14
CA VAL A 200 -11.28 -4.05 0.69
C VAL A 200 -11.92 -2.84 1.36
N ILE A 201 -11.56 -2.61 2.62
CA ILE A 201 -11.94 -1.43 3.39
C ILE A 201 -10.67 -0.63 3.66
N SER A 202 -10.61 0.62 3.22
CA SER A 202 -9.45 1.49 3.42
C SER A 202 -9.90 2.85 3.94
N VAL A 203 -9.13 3.42 4.87
CA VAL A 203 -9.39 4.71 5.51
C VAL A 203 -8.12 5.56 5.47
N GLN A 204 -8.24 6.79 4.98
CA GLN A 204 -7.15 7.77 4.93
C GLN A 204 -7.38 8.87 5.97
N ARG A 205 -6.61 8.83 7.07
CA ARG A 205 -6.75 9.74 8.22
C ARG A 205 -5.85 10.98 8.17
N SER A 206 -5.08 11.14 7.10
CA SER A 206 -4.17 12.28 6.90
C SER A 206 -3.85 12.45 5.40
N GLY A 207 -3.80 13.71 4.95
CA GLY A 207 -3.28 14.10 3.64
C GLY A 207 -1.86 14.67 3.68
N GLU A 208 -1.12 14.46 4.77
CA GLU A 208 0.27 14.92 4.86
C GLU A 208 1.15 14.28 3.77
N PRO A 209 2.11 15.02 3.16
CA PRO A 209 2.99 14.45 2.14
C PRO A 209 3.68 13.14 2.58
N GLY A 210 3.57 12.13 1.72
CA GLY A 210 4.06 10.77 1.99
C GLY A 210 3.18 9.91 2.92
N ALA A 211 2.02 10.38 3.37
CA ALA A 211 1.09 9.61 4.21
C ALA A 211 0.42 8.46 3.43
N SER A 212 0.33 7.30 4.09
CA SER A 212 -0.37 6.12 3.60
C SER A 212 -1.73 5.96 4.27
N SER A 213 -2.59 5.15 3.67
CA SER A 213 -3.88 4.75 4.26
C SER A 213 -3.75 3.38 4.91
N THR A 214 -4.63 3.13 5.88
CA THR A 214 -4.74 1.80 6.48
C THR A 214 -5.86 1.05 5.78
N PHE A 215 -5.62 -0.20 5.42
CA PHE A 215 -6.61 -1.03 4.75
C PHE A 215 -6.72 -2.44 5.36
N TRP A 216 -7.89 -3.03 5.20
CA TRP A 216 -8.26 -4.35 5.70
C TRP A 216 -8.98 -5.13 4.61
N ILE A 217 -8.80 -6.45 4.63
CA ILE A 217 -9.56 -7.37 3.79
C ILE A 217 -10.75 -7.88 4.60
N ARG A 218 -11.97 -7.58 4.14
CA ARG A 218 -13.24 -7.91 4.81
C ARG A 218 -13.35 -7.31 6.22
N GLY A 219 -12.74 -6.15 6.46
CA GLY A 219 -12.76 -5.45 7.75
C GLY A 219 -11.89 -6.11 8.83
N ILE A 220 -12.12 -5.77 10.09
CA ILE A 220 -11.34 -6.27 11.22
C ILE A 220 -11.92 -7.59 11.73
N SER A 221 -11.08 -8.61 11.83
CA SER A 221 -11.45 -9.93 12.34
C SER A 221 -10.74 -10.36 13.63
N THR A 222 -9.89 -9.49 14.19
CA THR A 222 -9.22 -9.70 15.49
C THR A 222 -9.04 -8.38 16.24
N PHE A 223 -9.19 -8.42 17.57
CA PHE A 223 -8.80 -7.32 18.45
C PHE A 223 -7.36 -7.46 19.00
N GLY A 224 -6.65 -8.51 18.58
CA GLY A 224 -5.24 -8.75 18.90
C GLY A 224 -4.27 -7.78 18.20
N SER A 225 -2.97 -8.11 18.25
CA SER A 225 -1.89 -7.20 17.83
C SER A 225 -1.91 -6.85 16.34
N ASN A 226 -1.86 -7.86 15.47
CA ASN A 226 -1.80 -7.63 14.02
C ASN A 226 -3.18 -7.74 13.38
N LYS A 227 -3.66 -6.62 12.83
CA LYS A 227 -4.94 -6.49 12.12
C LYS A 227 -4.77 -6.31 10.61
N SER A 228 -3.54 -6.08 10.14
CA SER A 228 -3.25 -5.79 8.74
C SER A 228 -3.11 -7.07 7.90
N PRO A 229 -3.44 -7.03 6.60
CA PRO A 229 -3.21 -8.15 5.70
C PRO A 229 -1.72 -8.34 5.40
N LEU A 230 -1.34 -9.56 5.01
CA LEU A 230 0.02 -9.84 4.54
C LEU A 230 0.19 -9.33 3.11
N VAL A 231 1.20 -8.50 2.87
CA VAL A 231 1.51 -8.00 1.52
C VAL A 231 2.74 -8.73 0.98
N LEU A 232 2.60 -9.31 -0.22
CA LEU A 232 3.65 -10.03 -0.93
C LEU A 232 3.92 -9.36 -2.27
N VAL A 233 5.16 -8.92 -2.48
CA VAL A 233 5.62 -8.38 -3.77
C VAL A 233 6.52 -9.41 -4.42
N ASP A 234 6.11 -9.93 -5.59
CA ASP A 234 6.73 -11.07 -6.27
C ASP A 234 6.92 -12.31 -5.35
N GLY A 235 6.01 -12.48 -4.37
CA GLY A 235 6.02 -13.58 -3.41
C GLY A 235 6.80 -13.34 -2.11
N ILE A 236 7.44 -12.18 -1.93
CA ILE A 236 8.22 -11.83 -0.73
C ILE A 236 7.46 -10.81 0.13
N GLU A 237 7.43 -11.00 1.45
CA GLU A 237 6.80 -10.07 2.41
C GLU A 237 7.48 -8.69 2.35
N ARG A 238 6.75 -7.70 1.82
CA ARG A 238 7.22 -6.33 1.59
C ARG A 238 6.09 -5.35 1.83
N ASP A 239 6.45 -4.11 2.15
CA ASP A 239 5.48 -3.01 2.24
C ASP A 239 4.94 -2.68 0.84
N LEU A 240 3.62 -2.57 0.73
CA LEU A 240 2.90 -2.24 -0.50
C LEU A 240 3.39 -0.92 -1.11
N ASP A 241 3.63 0.06 -0.25
CA ASP A 241 3.87 1.45 -0.62
C ASP A 241 5.32 1.74 -1.05
N LEU A 242 6.17 0.70 -1.09
CA LEU A 242 7.53 0.74 -1.65
C LEU A 242 7.56 0.47 -3.16
N VAL A 243 6.50 -0.10 -3.73
CA VAL A 243 6.43 -0.38 -5.16
C VAL A 243 5.81 0.83 -5.86
N ASP A 244 6.41 1.28 -6.95
CA ASP A 244 5.79 2.34 -7.75
C ASP A 244 4.64 1.76 -8.59
N ILE A 245 3.51 2.47 -8.69
CA ILE A 245 2.33 1.95 -9.38
C ILE A 245 2.59 1.65 -10.86
N GLU A 246 3.52 2.34 -11.53
CA GLU A 246 3.85 2.05 -12.94
C GLU A 246 4.60 0.70 -13.09
N ASP A 247 5.30 0.25 -12.04
CA ASP A 247 6.04 -1.02 -12.02
C ASP A 247 5.14 -2.24 -11.80
N ILE A 248 3.87 -2.03 -11.47
CA ILE A 248 2.96 -3.12 -11.11
C ILE A 248 2.21 -3.56 -12.36
N LYS A 249 2.17 -4.88 -12.54
CA LYS A 249 1.40 -5.54 -13.60
C LYS A 249 -0.04 -5.74 -13.16
N GLU A 250 -0.22 -6.40 -12.01
CA GLU A 250 -1.52 -6.73 -11.44
C GLU A 250 -1.48 -6.74 -9.92
N PHE A 251 -2.66 -6.48 -9.33
CA PHE A 251 -2.93 -6.67 -7.91
C PHE A 251 -3.92 -7.81 -7.74
N SER A 252 -3.64 -8.73 -6.81
CA SER A 252 -4.53 -9.83 -6.47
C SER A 252 -4.74 -9.90 -4.97
N ILE A 253 -5.99 -9.99 -4.53
CA ILE A 253 -6.37 -10.05 -3.13
C ILE A 253 -6.98 -11.41 -2.84
N LEU A 254 -6.32 -12.16 -1.96
CA LEU A 254 -6.70 -13.49 -1.51
C LEU A 254 -7.51 -13.36 -0.22
N LYS A 255 -8.81 -13.64 -0.30
CA LYS A 255 -9.78 -13.31 0.77
C LYS A 255 -10.17 -14.51 1.64
N ASP A 256 -10.11 -15.72 1.11
CA ASP A 256 -10.56 -16.94 1.80
C ASP A 256 -9.41 -17.84 2.26
N ALA A 257 -9.74 -18.92 2.98
CA ALA A 257 -8.74 -19.85 3.50
C ALA A 257 -8.08 -20.69 2.40
N ALA A 258 -8.81 -21.10 1.36
CA ALA A 258 -8.22 -21.89 0.27
C ALA A 258 -7.11 -21.11 -0.46
N ALA A 259 -7.33 -19.81 -0.67
CA ALA A 259 -6.36 -18.93 -1.30
C ALA A 259 -5.18 -18.58 -0.38
N THR A 260 -5.38 -18.54 0.94
CA THR A 260 -4.37 -18.05 1.91
C THR A 260 -3.64 -19.13 2.72
N ALA A 261 -4.15 -20.37 2.76
CA ALA A 261 -3.60 -21.45 3.59
C ALA A 261 -2.15 -21.81 3.26
N VAL A 262 -1.74 -21.65 1.99
CA VAL A 262 -0.35 -21.90 1.57
C VAL A 262 0.64 -20.91 2.23
N TYR A 263 0.16 -19.74 2.67
CA TYR A 263 0.94 -18.76 3.43
C TYR A 263 0.83 -18.93 4.95
N GLY A 264 -0.12 -19.75 5.43
CA GLY A 264 -0.22 -20.28 6.78
C GLY A 264 -0.23 -19.27 7.93
N VAL A 265 0.96 -18.80 8.33
CA VAL A 265 1.25 -18.07 9.58
C VAL A 265 0.69 -16.67 9.66
N ARG A 266 0.43 -16.04 8.50
CA ARG A 266 0.05 -14.63 8.39
C ARG A 266 -1.07 -14.37 7.37
N GLY A 267 -1.66 -15.43 6.81
CA GLY A 267 -2.81 -15.34 5.90
C GLY A 267 -4.16 -15.10 6.60
N ALA A 268 -4.17 -15.10 7.93
CA ALA A 268 -5.35 -14.90 8.77
C ALA A 268 -6.16 -13.64 8.41
N ASN A 269 -5.48 -12.53 8.12
CA ASN A 269 -6.13 -11.26 7.78
C ASN A 269 -6.27 -11.04 6.26
N GLY A 270 -6.07 -12.10 5.46
CA GLY A 270 -6.01 -12.03 3.99
C GLY A 270 -4.60 -11.69 3.48
N VAL A 271 -4.39 -11.88 2.18
CA VAL A 271 -3.10 -11.64 1.52
C VAL A 271 -3.29 -10.76 0.29
N VAL A 272 -2.46 -9.74 0.15
CA VAL A 272 -2.34 -8.92 -1.07
C VAL A 272 -1.09 -9.35 -1.81
N LEU A 273 -1.28 -9.80 -3.04
CA LEU A 273 -0.22 -10.17 -3.96
C LEU A 273 -0.03 -9.08 -5.00
N VAL A 274 1.18 -8.56 -5.09
CA VAL A 274 1.62 -7.57 -6.06
C VAL A 274 2.58 -8.24 -7.01
N THR A 275 2.25 -8.27 -8.30
CA THR A 275 3.14 -8.82 -9.33
C THR A 275 3.73 -7.67 -10.14
N THR A 276 5.06 -7.62 -10.25
CA THR A 276 5.73 -6.54 -10.98
C THR A 276 5.87 -6.84 -12.47
N ARG A 277 6.02 -5.79 -13.29
CA ARG A 277 6.17 -5.91 -14.75
C ARG A 277 7.46 -6.63 -15.10
N GLY A 278 7.39 -7.52 -16.07
CA GLY A 278 8.55 -8.25 -16.61
C GLY A 278 8.90 -7.78 -18.03
N GLY A 279 10.04 -8.24 -18.53
CA GLY A 279 10.44 -7.97 -19.91
C GLY A 279 9.55 -8.66 -20.94
N ILE A 280 9.36 -8.01 -22.08
CA ILE A 280 8.62 -8.53 -23.23
C ILE A 280 9.59 -8.94 -24.34
N VAL A 281 9.23 -9.95 -25.13
CA VAL A 281 10.00 -10.29 -26.33
C VAL A 281 9.71 -9.26 -27.41
N GLY A 282 10.76 -8.71 -28.00
CA GLY A 282 10.64 -7.75 -29.09
C GLY A 282 11.60 -6.57 -28.96
N LYS A 283 11.40 -5.60 -29.84
CA LYS A 283 12.17 -4.35 -29.83
C LYS A 283 11.98 -3.63 -28.48
N PRO A 284 13.01 -2.92 -27.99
CA PRO A 284 12.88 -2.12 -26.79
C PRO A 284 11.74 -1.11 -26.95
N GLN A 285 10.77 -1.15 -26.03
CA GLN A 285 9.73 -0.14 -25.89
C GLN A 285 10.12 0.78 -24.74
N ILE A 286 10.14 2.08 -24.99
CA ILE A 286 10.45 3.10 -23.98
C ILE A 286 9.18 3.89 -23.74
N ASN A 287 8.69 3.88 -22.49
CA ASN A 287 7.57 4.72 -22.09
C ASN A 287 8.04 5.78 -21.10
N ILE A 288 7.68 7.02 -21.37
CA ILE A 288 7.93 8.16 -20.51
C ILE A 288 6.57 8.73 -20.08
N LYS A 289 6.37 8.87 -18.77
CA LYS A 289 5.20 9.47 -18.18
C LYS A 289 5.62 10.70 -17.38
N PHE A 290 4.98 11.83 -17.64
CA PHE A 290 5.15 13.07 -16.90
C PHE A 290 3.78 13.52 -16.38
N GLU A 291 3.72 13.91 -15.11
CA GLU A 291 2.52 14.39 -14.43
C GLU A 291 2.89 15.62 -13.60
N ALA A 292 2.07 16.66 -13.70
CA ALA A 292 2.16 17.85 -12.87
C ALA A 292 0.77 18.18 -12.32
N GLY A 293 0.64 18.19 -11.00
CA GLY A 293 -0.64 18.39 -10.34
C GLY A 293 -0.64 19.54 -9.34
N MET A 294 -1.79 20.20 -9.28
CA MET A 294 -2.13 21.20 -8.27
C MET A 294 -2.89 20.50 -7.15
N VAL A 295 -2.42 20.71 -5.93
CA VAL A 295 -2.91 20.06 -4.70
C VAL A 295 -3.60 21.13 -3.85
N GLN A 296 -4.79 20.84 -3.36
CA GLN A 296 -5.56 21.68 -2.43
C GLN A 296 -6.21 20.80 -1.36
N PRO A 297 -6.54 21.31 -0.17
CA PRO A 297 -7.28 20.53 0.82
C PRO A 297 -8.72 20.27 0.37
N THR A 298 -9.30 19.14 0.77
CA THR A 298 -10.68 18.73 0.44
C THR A 298 -11.73 19.56 1.17
N LYS A 299 -11.54 19.76 2.48
CA LYS A 299 -12.32 20.67 3.33
C LYS A 299 -11.45 21.09 4.51
N ILE A 300 -11.39 22.40 4.74
CA ILE A 300 -10.83 23.02 5.94
C ILE A 300 -12.00 23.44 6.84
N PRO A 301 -11.91 23.28 8.18
CA PRO A 301 -12.90 23.83 9.11
C PRO A 301 -12.90 25.35 9.11
N ASP A 302 -14.08 25.94 9.12
CA ASP A 302 -14.25 27.39 9.25
C ASP A 302 -14.19 27.76 10.75
N MET A 303 -13.33 28.71 11.11
CA MET A 303 -13.09 29.13 12.50
C MET A 303 -13.77 30.48 12.77
N ILE A 304 -14.13 30.75 14.03
CA ILE A 304 -14.61 32.10 14.39
C ILE A 304 -13.49 33.14 14.34
N ASP A 305 -13.86 34.37 13.99
CA ASP A 305 -12.96 35.52 14.06
C ASP A 305 -12.87 36.13 15.48
N ALA A 306 -12.02 37.13 15.66
CA ALA A 306 -11.81 37.78 16.97
C ALA A 306 -13.05 38.51 17.51
N VAL A 307 -13.88 39.07 16.61
CA VAL A 307 -15.11 39.80 16.97
C VAL A 307 -16.15 38.81 17.47
N GLN A 308 -16.38 37.75 16.71
CA GLN A 308 -17.28 36.66 17.08
C GLN A 308 -16.84 36.00 18.39
N PHE A 309 -15.54 35.78 18.58
CA PHE A 309 -15.00 35.26 19.83
C PHE A 309 -15.33 36.17 21.02
N ALA A 310 -15.09 37.47 20.90
CA ALA A 310 -15.35 38.43 21.97
C ALA A 310 -16.85 38.53 22.30
N GLU A 311 -17.71 38.56 21.29
CA GLU A 311 -19.17 38.58 21.44
C GLU A 311 -19.68 37.31 22.13
N MET A 312 -19.21 36.13 21.70
CA MET A 312 -19.56 34.85 22.31
C MET A 312 -19.11 34.77 23.78
N TYR A 313 -17.91 35.29 24.09
CA TYR A 313 -17.40 35.26 25.46
C TYR A 313 -18.17 36.20 26.37
N ASN A 314 -18.48 37.42 25.93
CA ASN A 314 -19.34 38.33 26.70
C ASN A 314 -20.72 37.73 26.95
N ALA A 315 -21.31 37.10 25.92
CA ALA A 315 -22.61 36.42 26.05
C ALA A 315 -22.55 35.25 27.05
N ALA A 316 -21.48 34.44 27.03
CA ALA A 316 -21.29 33.33 27.97
C ALA A 316 -20.99 33.81 29.40
N ALA A 317 -20.27 34.92 29.56
CA ALA A 317 -19.91 35.50 30.84
C ALA A 317 -21.06 36.28 31.50
N GLY A 318 -21.99 36.81 30.71
CA GLY A 318 -23.10 37.64 31.19
C GLY A 318 -22.69 39.08 31.55
N TYR A 319 -21.48 39.50 31.17
CA TYR A 319 -20.97 40.86 31.33
C TYR A 319 -19.98 41.21 30.21
N ASP A 320 -19.71 42.50 30.01
CA ASP A 320 -18.76 42.98 29.00
C ASP A 320 -17.31 42.76 29.47
N PHE A 321 -16.77 41.55 29.28
CA PHE A 321 -15.35 41.26 29.47
C PHE A 321 -14.49 41.96 28.42
N TYR A 322 -14.92 41.90 27.16
CA TYR A 322 -14.39 42.72 26.07
C TYR A 322 -15.26 43.96 25.88
N SER A 323 -14.68 45.15 25.94
CA SER A 323 -15.44 46.38 25.77
C SER A 323 -15.88 46.58 24.31
N LYS A 324 -16.90 47.41 24.08
CA LYS A 324 -17.30 47.80 22.70
C LYS A 324 -16.15 48.42 21.91
N LYS A 325 -15.21 49.09 22.59
CA LYS A 325 -14.01 49.65 21.97
C LYS A 325 -13.05 48.54 21.52
N ASP A 326 -12.83 47.52 22.36
CA ASP A 326 -11.98 46.36 22.00
C ASP A 326 -12.57 45.63 20.79
N ILE A 327 -13.88 45.39 20.78
CA ILE A 327 -14.59 44.76 19.66
C ILE A 327 -14.46 45.59 18.37
N GLN A 328 -14.54 46.91 18.48
CA GLN A 328 -14.33 47.79 17.33
C GLN A 328 -12.88 47.76 16.83
N MET A 329 -11.89 47.70 17.73
CA MET A 329 -10.47 47.58 17.39
C MET A 329 -10.15 46.25 16.69
N PHE A 330 -10.76 45.13 17.12
CA PHE A 330 -10.66 43.85 16.40
C PHE A 330 -11.28 43.92 14.99
N ARG A 331 -12.31 44.74 14.81
CA ARG A 331 -13.06 44.88 13.54
C ARG A 331 -12.36 45.78 12.53
N ASP A 332 -11.79 46.91 12.97
CA ASP A 332 -11.13 47.88 12.10
C ASP A 332 -9.61 47.72 12.02
N GLY A 333 -9.01 46.91 12.90
CA GLY A 333 -7.58 46.64 12.91
C GLY A 333 -6.73 47.84 13.33
N SER A 334 -7.28 48.76 14.12
CA SER A 334 -6.58 49.98 14.56
C SER A 334 -5.41 49.74 15.52
N ASP A 335 -5.39 48.61 16.26
CA ASP A 335 -4.23 48.17 17.07
C ASP A 335 -4.03 46.64 16.95
N PRO A 336 -3.42 46.14 15.85
CA PRO A 336 -3.31 44.70 15.61
C PRO A 336 -2.31 43.99 16.55
N ASP A 337 -1.46 44.73 17.27
CA ASP A 337 -0.51 44.15 18.22
C ASP A 337 -1.20 43.70 19.53
N LEU A 338 -2.17 44.49 20.01
CA LEU A 338 -2.93 44.20 21.23
C LEU A 338 -4.31 43.60 20.94
N HIS A 339 -4.91 43.95 19.80
CA HIS A 339 -6.22 43.48 19.34
C HIS A 339 -6.12 42.78 17.99
N PRO A 340 -5.36 41.67 17.89
CA PRO A 340 -5.20 40.92 16.65
C PRO A 340 -6.52 40.26 16.23
N ASN A 341 -6.69 40.07 14.93
CA ASN A 341 -7.73 39.23 14.36
C ASN A 341 -7.11 38.32 13.31
N ILE A 342 -6.50 37.23 13.76
CA ILE A 342 -5.74 36.31 12.90
C ILE A 342 -6.55 35.05 12.63
N ASP A 343 -6.84 34.80 11.35
CA ASP A 343 -7.19 33.45 10.89
C ASP A 343 -5.92 32.61 10.85
N TRP A 344 -5.70 31.83 11.91
CA TRP A 344 -4.51 30.99 12.04
C TRP A 344 -4.45 29.90 10.97
N VAL A 345 -5.59 29.42 10.47
CA VAL A 345 -5.58 28.38 9.44
C VAL A 345 -5.11 28.97 8.11
N ASP A 346 -5.69 30.08 7.68
CA ASP A 346 -5.24 30.80 6.48
C ASP A 346 -3.78 31.28 6.62
N ARG A 347 -3.41 31.82 7.79
CA ARG A 347 -2.06 32.37 8.03
C ARG A 347 -0.95 31.33 7.85
N LEU A 348 -1.23 30.06 8.16
CA LEU A 348 -0.25 28.97 8.15
C LEU A 348 -0.31 28.12 6.88
N TYR A 349 -1.38 28.19 6.10
CA TYR A 349 -1.60 27.35 4.92
C TYR A 349 -1.57 28.12 3.61
N LYS A 350 -1.14 27.44 2.56
CA LYS A 350 -1.25 27.86 1.17
C LYS A 350 -2.59 27.36 0.62
N ASP A 351 -3.20 28.15 -0.24
CA ASP A 351 -4.40 27.73 -0.98
C ASP A 351 -4.12 26.50 -1.86
N TYR A 352 -2.92 26.46 -2.45
CA TYR A 352 -2.48 25.42 -3.36
C TYR A 352 -1.02 25.03 -3.14
N SER A 353 -0.71 23.77 -3.43
CA SER A 353 0.64 23.22 -3.53
C SER A 353 0.80 22.48 -4.87
N PHE A 354 2.02 22.05 -5.20
CA PHE A 354 2.31 21.36 -6.45
C PHE A 354 2.93 19.98 -6.20
N ASN A 355 2.54 19.02 -7.03
CA ASN A 355 3.18 17.73 -7.11
C ASN A 355 3.69 17.46 -8.53
N GLN A 356 4.72 16.64 -8.63
CA GLN A 356 5.36 16.28 -9.89
C GLN A 356 5.72 14.82 -9.87
N ARG A 357 5.51 14.15 -11.00
CA ARG A 357 5.90 12.75 -11.16
C ARG A 357 6.47 12.51 -12.54
N ILE A 358 7.60 11.82 -12.57
CA ILE A 358 8.28 11.43 -13.79
C ILE A 358 8.57 9.94 -13.68
N ASN A 359 8.13 9.16 -14.65
CA ASN A 359 8.49 7.75 -14.75
C ASN A 359 9.03 7.46 -16.15
N VAL A 360 10.11 6.70 -16.19
CA VAL A 360 10.69 6.16 -17.41
C VAL A 360 10.78 4.66 -17.23
N ASN A 361 10.19 3.90 -18.15
CA ASN A 361 10.34 2.45 -18.19
C ASN A 361 10.79 1.99 -19.57
N ILE A 362 11.58 0.94 -19.58
CA ILE A 362 12.14 0.31 -20.77
C ILE A 362 11.89 -1.18 -20.64
N SER A 363 11.19 -1.76 -21.62
CA SER A 363 10.94 -3.20 -21.68
C SER A 363 11.32 -3.75 -23.05
N GLY A 364 11.98 -4.91 -23.08
CA GLY A 364 12.35 -5.56 -24.33
C GLY A 364 13.19 -6.80 -24.11
N GLY A 365 13.69 -7.38 -25.20
CA GLY A 365 14.61 -8.52 -25.17
C GLY A 365 14.32 -9.58 -26.22
N GLY A 366 15.15 -10.61 -26.23
CA GLY A 366 15.05 -11.76 -27.13
C GLY A 366 14.53 -13.02 -26.43
N SER A 367 14.61 -14.16 -27.13
CA SER A 367 14.28 -15.48 -26.57
C SER A 367 15.20 -15.88 -25.42
N THR A 368 16.47 -15.45 -25.45
CA THR A 368 17.48 -15.78 -24.42
C THR A 368 17.37 -14.90 -23.18
N ALA A 369 17.10 -13.61 -23.31
CA ALA A 369 17.04 -12.69 -22.19
C ALA A 369 16.00 -11.59 -22.42
N LYS A 370 15.16 -11.35 -21.41
CA LYS A 370 14.13 -10.31 -21.38
C LYS A 370 14.38 -9.42 -20.18
N TYR A 371 14.15 -8.13 -20.34
CA TYR A 371 14.38 -7.16 -19.28
C TYR A 371 13.26 -6.12 -19.20
N TYR A 372 13.01 -5.67 -17.98
CA TYR A 372 12.23 -4.50 -17.64
C TYR A 372 13.07 -3.64 -16.71
N ILE A 373 13.31 -2.39 -17.06
CA ILE A 373 14.05 -1.42 -16.27
C ILE A 373 13.18 -0.19 -16.09
N SER A 374 13.06 0.32 -14.88
CA SER A 374 12.32 1.54 -14.60
C SER A 374 13.06 2.45 -13.63
N GLY A 375 12.83 3.75 -13.83
CA GLY A 375 13.24 4.82 -12.94
C GLY A 375 12.09 5.79 -12.75
N GLY A 376 11.87 6.19 -11.49
CA GLY A 376 10.81 7.13 -11.13
C GLY A 376 11.32 8.22 -10.19
N PHE A 377 10.75 9.40 -10.35
CA PHE A 377 10.87 10.53 -9.43
C PHE A 377 9.48 11.02 -9.05
N TYR A 378 9.26 11.23 -7.76
CA TYR A 378 8.03 11.80 -7.22
C TYR A 378 8.37 12.92 -6.25
N ASN A 379 7.76 14.08 -6.44
CA ASN A 379 7.83 15.22 -5.54
C ASN A 379 6.42 15.61 -5.10
N GLU A 380 6.22 15.75 -3.80
CA GLU A 380 4.98 16.18 -3.18
C GLU A 380 5.28 17.26 -2.14
N ASP A 381 4.87 18.50 -2.44
CA ASP A 381 5.02 19.61 -1.51
C ASP A 381 3.79 19.74 -0.61
N GLY A 382 3.99 20.09 0.65
CA GLY A 382 2.92 20.33 1.61
C GLY A 382 2.27 21.71 1.47
N LEU A 383 1.05 21.81 1.98
CA LEU A 383 0.24 23.03 2.03
C LEU A 383 0.68 24.01 3.12
N PHE A 384 1.62 23.69 4.03
CA PHE A 384 2.10 24.70 4.98
C PHE A 384 2.89 25.79 4.26
N LYS A 385 2.65 27.05 4.65
CA LYS A 385 3.49 28.19 4.31
C LYS A 385 4.87 27.99 4.96
N ALA A 386 5.92 28.28 4.19
CA ALA A 386 7.29 28.30 4.71
C ALA A 386 7.72 29.75 4.81
N ASP A 387 8.50 30.06 5.85
CA ASP A 387 9.11 31.36 6.02
C ASP A 387 10.61 31.19 6.24
N ASN A 388 11.41 31.98 5.53
CA ASN A 388 12.86 31.90 5.48
C ASN A 388 13.55 32.92 6.41
N MET A 389 12.85 33.44 7.44
CA MET A 389 13.41 34.42 8.41
C MET A 389 14.78 34.02 8.99
N LYS A 390 15.09 32.72 9.07
CA LYS A 390 16.37 32.16 9.51
C LYS A 390 16.76 31.13 8.45
N GLY A 391 18.01 31.13 7.96
CA GLY A 391 18.46 30.43 6.74
C GLY A 391 18.38 28.88 6.67
N TYR A 392 17.32 28.26 7.21
CA TYR A 392 16.98 26.85 7.14
C TYR A 392 15.58 26.65 6.53
N ASN A 393 15.29 25.46 6.00
CA ASN A 393 14.04 25.17 5.28
C ASN A 393 13.06 24.36 6.14
N THR A 394 11.94 24.99 6.54
CA THR A 394 10.85 24.34 7.30
C THR A 394 9.74 23.76 6.42
N SER A 395 9.85 23.87 5.09
CA SER A 395 8.82 23.38 4.18
C SER A 395 8.56 21.89 4.37
N VAL A 396 7.29 21.50 4.53
CA VAL A 396 6.93 20.08 4.49
C VAL A 396 6.98 19.61 3.04
N PHE A 397 7.77 18.57 2.76
CA PHE A 397 7.78 17.92 1.46
C PHE A 397 8.18 16.45 1.58
N TYR A 398 7.77 15.67 0.59
CA TYR A 398 8.17 14.29 0.41
C TYR A 398 8.70 14.07 -1.01
N ARG A 399 9.91 13.49 -1.10
CA ARG A 399 10.59 13.18 -2.35
C ARG A 399 10.95 11.71 -2.39
N ARG A 400 10.67 11.04 -3.51
CA ARG A 400 11.02 9.65 -3.75
C ARG A 400 11.73 9.48 -5.08
N PHE A 401 12.83 8.75 -5.06
CA PHE A 401 13.45 8.17 -6.23
C PHE A 401 13.34 6.65 -6.13
N ASN A 402 12.89 6.01 -7.20
CA ASN A 402 12.81 4.55 -7.28
C ASN A 402 13.51 4.06 -8.54
N PHE A 403 14.17 2.93 -8.41
CA PHE A 403 14.78 2.20 -9.51
C PHE A 403 14.39 0.73 -9.41
N ARG A 404 14.02 0.12 -10.52
CA ARG A 404 13.74 -1.32 -10.59
C ARG A 404 14.35 -1.91 -11.86
N SER A 405 14.85 -3.14 -11.72
CA SER A 405 15.35 -3.96 -12.82
C SER A 405 14.88 -5.39 -12.61
N ASN A 406 14.09 -5.89 -13.56
CA ASN A 406 13.62 -7.27 -13.61
C ASN A 406 14.19 -7.91 -14.87
N VAL A 407 15.08 -8.88 -14.71
CA VAL A 407 15.76 -9.56 -15.82
C VAL A 407 15.48 -11.05 -15.75
N GLU A 408 14.93 -11.60 -16.82
CA GLU A 408 14.71 -13.04 -17.02
C GLU A 408 15.73 -13.54 -18.06
N VAL A 409 16.53 -14.54 -17.70
CA VAL A 409 17.55 -15.15 -18.56
C VAL A 409 17.28 -16.64 -18.69
N GLN A 410 17.14 -17.11 -19.92
CA GLN A 410 17.10 -18.52 -20.27
C GLN A 410 18.54 -19.06 -20.34
N LEU A 411 19.05 -19.60 -19.23
CA LEU A 411 20.42 -20.13 -19.12
C LEU A 411 20.61 -21.39 -19.97
N HIS A 412 19.55 -22.20 -20.07
CA HIS A 412 19.50 -23.44 -20.85
C HIS A 412 18.04 -23.73 -21.22
N LYS A 413 17.72 -24.60 -22.20
CA LYS A 413 16.32 -24.90 -22.60
C LYS A 413 15.38 -25.31 -21.46
N TYR A 414 15.93 -25.85 -20.37
CA TYR A 414 15.17 -26.27 -19.17
C TYR A 414 15.43 -25.38 -17.95
N THR A 415 16.35 -24.42 -18.02
CA THR A 415 16.82 -23.68 -16.84
C THR A 415 16.66 -22.18 -17.07
N LYS A 416 15.91 -21.54 -16.17
CA LYS A 416 15.59 -20.12 -16.23
C LYS A 416 15.99 -19.42 -14.94
N LEU A 417 16.65 -18.28 -15.06
CA LEU A 417 17.04 -17.43 -13.94
C LEU A 417 16.31 -16.08 -14.04
N ASN A 418 15.58 -15.71 -12.99
CA ASN A 418 15.01 -14.38 -12.84
C ASN A 418 15.76 -13.63 -11.74
N VAL A 419 16.11 -12.38 -12.03
CA VAL A 419 16.78 -11.45 -11.11
C VAL A 419 15.95 -10.18 -11.04
N ASN A 420 15.35 -9.93 -9.88
CA ASN A 420 14.56 -8.72 -9.60
C ASN A 420 15.30 -7.88 -8.56
N LEU A 421 15.69 -6.68 -8.92
CA LEU A 421 16.35 -5.71 -8.07
C LEU A 421 15.49 -4.45 -7.99
N ALA A 422 15.31 -3.91 -6.79
CA ALA A 422 14.64 -2.62 -6.60
C ALA A 422 15.29 -1.83 -5.48
N THR A 423 15.39 -0.51 -5.66
CA THR A 423 15.91 0.41 -4.66
C THR A 423 15.01 1.64 -4.59
N THR A 424 14.69 2.08 -3.37
CA THR A 424 13.98 3.34 -3.12
C THR A 424 14.79 4.23 -2.20
N PHE A 425 14.86 5.50 -2.57
CA PHE A 425 15.43 6.58 -1.78
C PHE A 425 14.32 7.59 -1.51
N GLU A 426 13.94 7.74 -0.25
CA GLU A 426 12.90 8.67 0.18
C GLU A 426 13.52 9.72 1.11
N ARG A 427 13.13 10.98 0.92
CA ARG A 427 13.45 12.09 1.81
C ARG A 427 12.16 12.80 2.17
N LYS A 428 11.85 12.83 3.46
CA LYS A 428 10.78 13.65 4.03
C LYS A 428 11.42 14.78 4.83
N ASN A 429 10.99 16.01 4.58
CA ASN A 429 11.35 17.18 5.39
C ASN A 429 10.10 17.71 6.08
N GLU A 430 10.27 18.18 7.30
CA GLU A 430 9.19 18.77 8.09
C GLU A 430 9.77 19.82 9.08
N PRO A 431 8.93 20.72 9.62
CA PRO A 431 9.31 21.61 10.70
C PRO A 431 9.85 20.85 11.92
N GLY A 432 10.58 21.56 12.78
CA GLY A 432 11.08 21.01 14.04
C GLY A 432 9.97 20.52 14.98
N SER A 433 8.75 21.00 14.78
CA SER A 433 7.54 20.61 15.50
C SER A 433 6.63 19.72 14.64
N SER A 434 5.84 18.86 15.30
CA SER A 434 4.90 17.96 14.60
C SER A 434 3.89 18.76 13.76
N ALA A 435 3.69 18.36 12.50
CA ALA A 435 2.66 18.90 11.62
C ALA A 435 1.24 18.68 12.15
N THR A 436 1.01 17.54 12.82
CA THR A 436 -0.33 17.03 13.18
C THR A 436 -0.45 16.73 14.67
N GLY A 437 -1.70 16.53 15.11
CA GLY A 437 -2.06 16.24 16.49
C GLY A 437 -2.44 17.48 17.30
N ALA A 438 -3.09 17.28 18.46
CA ALA A 438 -3.61 18.35 19.31
C ALA A 438 -2.55 19.37 19.79
N ASN A 439 -1.28 18.95 19.83
CA ASN A 439 -0.13 19.80 20.18
C ASN A 439 0.83 20.01 18.99
N GLY A 440 0.41 19.63 17.79
CA GLY A 440 1.12 19.94 16.55
C GLY A 440 0.67 21.28 15.97
N ILE A 441 1.29 21.68 14.87
CA ILE A 441 1.04 22.96 14.19
C ILE A 441 -0.45 23.11 13.85
N TRP A 442 -1.06 22.08 13.26
CA TRP A 442 -2.49 22.11 12.91
C TRP A 442 -3.41 22.12 14.13
N GLY A 443 -3.08 21.38 15.20
CA GLY A 443 -3.85 21.43 16.44
C GLY A 443 -3.85 22.82 17.08
N TYR A 444 -2.69 23.49 17.08
CA TYR A 444 -2.59 24.88 17.52
C TYR A 444 -3.32 25.85 16.57
N ALA A 445 -3.28 25.63 15.26
CA ALA A 445 -4.02 26.46 14.30
C ALA A 445 -5.54 26.45 14.58
N LEU A 446 -6.10 25.31 15.00
CA LEU A 446 -7.53 25.19 15.30
C LEU A 446 -7.93 25.61 16.71
N LYS A 447 -7.02 25.64 17.69
CA LYS A 447 -7.36 25.99 19.07
C LYS A 447 -6.96 27.40 19.46
N THR A 448 -5.91 27.97 18.85
CA THR A 448 -5.49 29.34 19.16
C THR A 448 -6.58 30.32 18.73
N ALA A 449 -7.08 31.12 19.67
CA ALA A 449 -8.10 32.12 19.41
C ALA A 449 -7.56 33.20 18.46
N ALA A 450 -8.42 33.72 17.57
CA ALA A 450 -8.05 34.75 16.61
C ALA A 450 -7.58 36.06 17.29
N ASN A 451 -8.01 36.30 18.54
CA ASN A 451 -7.65 37.45 19.37
C ASN A 451 -6.52 37.19 20.38
N ALA A 452 -5.86 36.03 20.33
CA ALA A 452 -4.94 35.62 21.39
C ALA A 452 -3.65 36.47 21.47
N PHE A 453 -3.01 36.69 20.32
CA PHE A 453 -1.78 37.44 20.09
C PHE A 453 -1.49 37.49 18.57
N PRO A 454 -0.70 38.45 18.04
CA PRO A 454 -0.32 38.45 16.63
C PRO A 454 0.64 37.29 16.30
N ASP A 455 0.99 37.04 15.04
CA ASP A 455 2.03 36.06 14.69
C ASP A 455 3.44 36.61 15.04
N VAL A 456 3.67 37.87 14.71
CA VAL A 456 4.86 38.68 15.03
C VAL A 456 4.38 40.09 15.36
N TYR A 457 4.92 40.70 16.42
CA TYR A 457 4.62 42.10 16.72
C TYR A 457 5.25 43.04 15.69
N SER A 458 4.75 44.26 15.60
CA SER A 458 5.25 45.33 14.73
C SER A 458 6.76 45.63 14.87
N ASN A 459 7.36 45.33 16.03
CA ASN A 459 8.79 45.48 16.29
C ASN A 459 9.65 44.25 15.89
N GLY A 460 9.04 43.19 15.36
CA GLY A 460 9.72 41.97 14.91
C GLY A 460 9.87 40.87 15.98
N TYR A 461 9.37 41.07 17.20
CA TYR A 461 9.37 40.03 18.23
C TYR A 461 8.30 38.97 17.96
N LEU A 462 8.67 37.70 18.14
CA LEU A 462 7.74 36.58 18.01
C LEU A 462 6.75 36.61 19.17
N ALA A 463 5.47 36.71 18.84
CA ALA A 463 4.42 36.66 19.84
C ALA A 463 4.24 35.24 20.40
N GLY A 464 3.73 35.15 21.62
CA GLY A 464 3.37 33.88 22.23
C GLY A 464 2.53 34.02 23.50
N PRO A 465 1.87 32.94 23.94
CA PRO A 465 1.13 32.95 25.19
C PRO A 465 2.09 32.97 26.39
N ALA A 466 1.55 33.12 27.59
CA ALA A 466 2.31 32.99 28.84
C ALA A 466 2.97 31.60 28.95
N SER A 467 4.04 31.52 29.74
CA SER A 467 4.79 30.26 29.91
C SER A 467 3.88 29.13 30.38
N GLY A 468 3.94 27.98 29.69
CA GLY A 468 3.10 26.81 29.99
C GLY A 468 1.64 26.90 29.51
N GLN A 469 1.25 27.97 28.81
CA GLN A 469 -0.14 28.23 28.40
C GLN A 469 -0.39 28.06 26.89
N GLY A 470 0.52 27.41 26.17
CA GLY A 470 0.38 27.14 24.74
C GLY A 470 1.60 27.51 23.94
N GLU A 471 1.43 27.57 22.63
CA GLU A 471 2.47 27.94 21.67
C GLU A 471 1.86 28.80 20.56
N ASN A 472 2.66 29.70 20.00
CA ASN A 472 2.31 30.37 18.76
C ASN A 472 2.49 29.37 17.58
N PRO A 473 1.41 29.02 16.84
CA PRO A 473 1.53 28.04 15.75
C PRO A 473 2.40 28.52 14.59
N TYR A 474 2.49 29.83 14.35
CA TYR A 474 3.43 30.39 13.37
C TYR A 474 4.88 30.18 13.80
N ALA A 475 5.18 30.35 15.09
CA ALA A 475 6.50 30.05 15.63
C ALA A 475 6.83 28.55 15.55
N LEU A 476 5.86 27.67 15.81
CA LEU A 476 6.05 26.22 15.65
C LEU A 476 6.41 25.85 14.21
N LEU A 477 5.72 26.44 13.24
CA LEU A 477 5.91 26.17 11.81
C LEU A 477 7.24 26.72 11.25
N THR A 478 7.64 27.92 11.68
CA THR A 478 8.74 28.65 11.01
C THR A 478 10.01 28.79 11.86
N GLN A 479 9.90 28.73 13.19
CA GLN A 479 10.97 29.13 14.11
C GLN A 479 11.56 27.98 14.95
N THR A 480 11.11 26.74 14.76
CA THR A 480 11.59 25.59 15.58
C THR A 480 12.70 24.76 14.95
N GLY A 481 13.18 25.17 13.76
CA GLY A 481 14.12 24.39 12.96
C GLY A 481 13.41 23.37 12.08
N TYR A 482 14.07 22.26 11.75
CA TYR A 482 13.56 21.25 10.81
C TYR A 482 14.02 19.83 11.18
N ARG A 483 13.27 18.86 10.67
CA ARG A 483 13.57 17.43 10.77
C ARG A 483 13.58 16.81 9.38
N GLU A 484 14.58 15.99 9.13
CA GLU A 484 14.73 15.24 7.89
C GLU A 484 14.74 13.75 8.18
N ILE A 485 13.92 13.01 7.44
CA ILE A 485 13.89 11.56 7.52
C ILE A 485 14.28 11.00 6.16
N PHE A 486 15.36 10.22 6.15
CA PHE A 486 15.85 9.52 4.97
C PHE A 486 15.55 8.03 5.09
N TYR A 487 14.87 7.48 4.08
CA TYR A 487 14.68 6.05 3.95
C TYR A 487 15.45 5.53 2.74
N ASN A 488 16.27 4.50 2.98
CA ASN A 488 16.99 3.79 1.93
C ASN A 488 16.56 2.33 1.99
N THR A 489 15.81 1.87 1.01
CA THR A 489 15.37 0.48 0.92
C THR A 489 15.96 -0.18 -0.30
N ALA A 490 16.62 -1.31 -0.12
CA ALA A 490 17.15 -2.16 -1.19
C ALA A 490 16.48 -3.53 -1.11
N GLN A 491 16.06 -4.04 -2.25
CA GLN A 491 15.34 -5.29 -2.41
C GLN A 491 16.01 -6.12 -3.51
N SER A 492 16.25 -7.39 -3.22
CA SER A 492 16.81 -8.33 -4.20
C SER A 492 16.06 -9.65 -4.14
N LEU A 493 15.78 -10.22 -5.30
CA LEU A 493 15.13 -11.52 -5.46
C LEU A 493 15.77 -12.26 -6.63
N PHE A 494 16.22 -13.47 -6.36
CA PHE A 494 16.77 -14.41 -7.35
C PHE A 494 15.87 -15.63 -7.39
N VAL A 495 15.44 -16.04 -8.59
CA VAL A 495 14.62 -17.23 -8.79
C VAL A 495 15.25 -18.09 -9.86
N LEU A 496 15.69 -19.29 -9.49
CA LEU A 496 16.16 -20.30 -10.43
C LEU A 496 15.06 -21.34 -10.62
N THR A 497 14.58 -21.52 -11.84
CA THR A 497 13.58 -22.52 -12.20
C THR A 497 14.19 -23.56 -13.13
N GLN A 498 14.00 -24.82 -12.79
CA GLN A 498 14.42 -25.98 -13.55
C GLN A 498 13.20 -26.79 -13.96
N ASP A 499 13.03 -26.99 -15.26
CA ASP A 499 12.10 -27.96 -15.82
C ASP A 499 12.74 -29.35 -15.76
N LEU A 500 12.05 -30.29 -15.11
CA LEU A 500 12.44 -31.69 -14.96
C LEU A 500 11.52 -32.63 -15.77
N GLY A 501 10.66 -32.05 -16.61
CA GLY A 501 9.66 -32.74 -17.42
C GLY A 501 10.19 -33.93 -18.21
N ASP A 502 11.34 -33.72 -18.84
CA ASP A 502 12.00 -34.71 -19.70
C ASP A 502 12.87 -35.70 -18.93
N TRP A 503 13.26 -35.36 -17.68
CA TRP A 503 14.20 -36.17 -16.88
C TRP A 503 13.50 -37.06 -15.85
N VAL A 504 12.38 -36.59 -15.29
CA VAL A 504 11.71 -37.26 -14.17
C VAL A 504 10.28 -37.61 -14.55
N THR A 505 9.45 -36.59 -14.84
CA THR A 505 8.05 -36.79 -15.23
C THR A 505 7.50 -35.51 -15.85
N LYS A 506 6.73 -35.64 -16.92
CA LYS A 506 6.14 -34.50 -17.65
C LYS A 506 5.39 -33.58 -16.70
N GLY A 507 5.64 -32.28 -16.83
CA GLY A 507 4.99 -31.23 -16.04
C GLY A 507 5.60 -30.98 -14.65
N LEU A 508 6.70 -31.65 -14.28
CA LEU A 508 7.45 -31.36 -13.05
C LEU A 508 8.40 -30.17 -13.26
N THR A 509 8.25 -29.16 -12.42
CA THR A 509 9.14 -28.00 -12.34
C THR A 509 9.58 -27.76 -10.90
N VAL A 510 10.84 -27.39 -10.72
CA VAL A 510 11.41 -27.04 -9.41
C VAL A 510 11.94 -25.62 -9.46
N SER A 511 11.57 -24.81 -8.49
CA SER A 511 12.02 -23.42 -8.36
C SER A 511 12.66 -23.19 -7.00
N ILE A 512 13.83 -22.55 -6.99
CA ILE A 512 14.50 -22.07 -5.78
C ILE A 512 14.49 -20.56 -5.81
N LYS A 513 14.10 -19.93 -4.70
CA LYS A 513 14.08 -18.49 -4.52
C LYS A 513 14.96 -18.08 -3.35
N GLY A 514 15.74 -17.03 -3.55
CA GLY A 514 16.50 -16.36 -2.49
C GLY A 514 16.25 -14.86 -2.56
N SER A 515 15.97 -14.25 -1.41
CA SER A 515 15.78 -12.80 -1.31
C SER A 515 16.56 -12.22 -0.13
N PHE A 516 17.15 -11.05 -0.37
CA PHE A 516 17.80 -10.22 0.64
C PHE A 516 17.27 -8.80 0.52
N ASP A 517 16.65 -8.32 1.60
CA ASP A 517 16.08 -6.98 1.69
C ASP A 517 16.72 -6.22 2.86
N ALA A 518 17.00 -4.93 2.67
CA ALA A 518 17.53 -4.05 3.70
C ALA A 518 16.82 -2.70 3.67
N LYS A 519 16.38 -2.22 4.83
CA LYS A 519 15.83 -0.87 5.01
C LYS A 519 16.63 -0.15 6.08
N ASN A 520 17.02 1.08 5.80
CA ASN A 520 17.62 1.99 6.77
C ASN A 520 16.80 3.28 6.82
N GLU A 521 16.52 3.74 8.03
CA GLU A 521 15.85 4.99 8.35
C GLU A 521 16.81 5.84 9.18
N ASN A 522 17.10 7.04 8.71
CA ASN A 522 17.93 8.02 9.41
C ASN A 522 17.06 9.24 9.67
N ASN A 523 16.83 9.55 10.94
CA ASN A 523 16.11 10.73 11.39
C ASN A 523 17.12 11.76 11.89
N LEU A 524 17.23 12.88 11.19
CA LEU A 524 18.08 14.01 11.51
C LEU A 524 17.21 15.16 12.00
N SER A 525 17.33 15.52 13.26
CA SER A 525 16.60 16.64 13.86
C SER A 525 17.56 17.79 14.10
N ARG A 526 17.23 18.97 13.55
CA ARG A 526 17.93 20.23 13.82
C ARG A 526 16.93 21.24 14.36
N THR A 527 16.80 21.27 15.68
CA THR A 527 15.68 21.93 16.35
C THR A 527 16.15 22.96 17.37
N LYS A 528 15.34 23.99 17.60
CA LYS A 528 15.56 24.98 18.67
C LYS A 528 14.24 25.42 19.28
N THR A 529 14.35 26.02 20.46
CA THR A 529 13.26 26.80 21.06
C THR A 529 13.49 28.26 20.71
N SER A 530 12.56 28.89 20.01
CA SER A 530 12.66 30.34 19.74
C SER A 530 12.08 31.15 20.90
N PRO A 531 12.69 32.31 21.23
CA PRO A 531 12.16 33.17 22.26
C PRO A 531 10.81 33.75 21.82
N GLN A 532 9.89 33.89 22.76
CA GLN A 532 8.55 34.43 22.53
C GLN A 532 8.22 35.48 23.59
N TRP A 533 7.38 36.44 23.21
CA TRP A 533 6.97 37.56 24.05
C TRP A 533 5.46 37.73 24.04
N LEU A 534 4.93 38.24 25.14
CA LEU A 534 3.54 38.64 25.28
C LEU A 534 3.48 40.14 25.58
N ALA A 535 2.85 40.91 24.69
CA ALA A 535 2.56 42.32 24.95
C ALA A 535 1.49 42.44 26.05
N THR A 536 1.69 43.41 26.95
CA THR A 536 0.77 43.68 28.08
C THR A 536 0.07 45.02 27.98
N GLY A 537 0.57 45.91 27.12
CA GLY A 537 0.02 47.25 26.90
C GLY A 537 0.96 48.09 26.05
N ARG A 538 0.66 49.39 25.99
CA ARG A 538 1.54 50.42 25.43
C ARG A 538 1.92 51.42 26.51
N ASN A 539 3.18 51.86 26.52
CA ASN A 539 3.65 52.91 27.41
C ASN A 539 3.14 54.30 26.96
N GLU A 540 3.45 55.36 27.72
CA GLU A 540 3.04 56.74 27.40
C GLU A 540 3.56 57.25 26.04
N ALA A 541 4.63 56.66 25.52
CA ALA A 541 5.19 56.94 24.19
C ALA A 541 4.53 56.13 23.06
N GLY A 542 3.57 55.25 23.38
CA GLY A 542 2.87 54.38 22.43
C GLY A 542 3.63 53.11 22.06
N GLU A 543 4.77 52.84 22.68
CA GLU A 543 5.58 51.63 22.45
C GLU A 543 5.02 50.44 23.22
N LEU A 544 5.15 49.24 22.66
CA LEU A 544 4.66 48.01 23.29
C LEU A 544 5.49 47.60 24.51
N GLU A 545 4.82 47.24 25.59
CA GLU A 545 5.43 46.66 26.79
C GLU A 545 5.33 45.14 26.76
N PHE A 546 6.47 44.44 26.83
CA PHE A 546 6.55 42.99 26.68
C PHE A 546 6.96 42.27 27.95
N ASN A 547 6.35 41.10 28.16
CA ASN A 547 6.88 40.06 29.02
C ASN A 547 7.46 38.94 28.15
N GLN A 548 8.73 38.58 28.36
CA GLN A 548 9.31 37.41 27.71
C GLN A 548 8.69 36.15 28.31
N THR A 549 7.95 35.40 27.50
CA THR A 549 7.20 34.21 27.96
C THR A 549 7.97 32.92 27.72
N LYS A 550 8.88 32.93 26.75
CA LYS A 550 9.76 31.79 26.44
C LYS A 550 11.20 32.26 26.30
N ILE A 551 12.07 31.65 27.10
CA ILE A 551 13.51 31.78 26.92
C ILE A 551 13.89 30.88 25.75
N GLY A 552 14.47 31.47 24.71
CA GLY A 552 14.87 30.76 23.51
C GLY A 552 16.39 30.59 23.41
N GLU A 553 16.79 29.89 22.35
CA GLU A 553 18.17 29.61 21.98
C GLU A 553 18.39 30.03 20.52
N GLU A 554 19.58 30.53 20.19
CA GLU A 554 19.90 30.89 18.80
C GLU A 554 20.41 29.69 17.98
N ASN A 555 21.02 28.70 18.63
CA ASN A 555 21.62 27.55 17.96
C ASN A 555 20.62 26.41 17.74
N LEU A 556 20.70 25.75 16.58
CA LEU A 556 19.97 24.50 16.35
C LEU A 556 20.70 23.33 17.02
N THR A 557 20.03 22.66 17.93
CA THR A 557 20.48 21.39 18.48
C THR A 557 20.42 20.29 17.42
N TYR A 558 21.44 19.42 17.37
CA TYR A 558 21.48 18.29 16.44
C TYR A 558 21.22 16.97 17.16
N LYS A 559 20.26 16.20 16.68
CA LYS A 559 20.01 14.82 17.12
C LYS A 559 19.87 13.91 15.91
N GLN A 560 20.55 12.76 15.96
CA GLN A 560 20.43 11.71 14.95
C GLN A 560 19.89 10.44 15.59
N THR A 561 18.99 9.75 14.89
CA THR A 561 18.53 8.41 15.26
C THR A 561 18.49 7.53 14.02
N ASN A 562 19.12 6.36 14.09
CA ASN A 562 19.20 5.42 12.98
C ASN A 562 18.52 4.12 13.40
N LYS A 563 17.61 3.62 12.57
CA LYS A 563 17.00 2.31 12.73
C LYS A 563 16.80 1.65 11.38
N GLY A 564 16.45 0.36 11.37
CA GLY A 564 16.25 -0.36 10.12
C GLY A 564 16.01 -1.83 10.33
N TYR A 565 16.02 -2.59 9.25
CA TYR A 565 16.03 -4.05 9.31
C TYR A 565 16.79 -4.66 8.14
N ARG A 566 17.19 -5.91 8.33
CA ARG A 566 17.66 -6.82 7.26
C ARG A 566 16.80 -8.06 7.27
N SER A 567 16.36 -8.51 6.10
CA SER A 567 15.54 -9.70 5.92
C SER A 567 16.20 -10.64 4.92
N VAL A 568 16.23 -11.93 5.25
CA VAL A 568 16.64 -13.00 4.35
C VAL A 568 15.47 -13.96 4.22
N TYR A 569 15.14 -14.34 2.99
CA TYR A 569 14.09 -15.30 2.68
C TYR A 569 14.62 -16.35 1.71
N PHE A 570 14.28 -17.60 2.00
CA PHE A 570 14.59 -18.75 1.16
C PHE A 570 13.32 -19.56 0.94
N GLU A 571 13.13 -20.02 -0.29
CA GLU A 571 12.01 -20.84 -0.69
C GLU A 571 12.42 -21.87 -1.73
N ALA A 572 11.88 -23.08 -1.61
CA ALA A 572 11.97 -24.13 -2.62
C ALA A 572 10.56 -24.66 -2.91
N VAL A 573 10.19 -24.67 -4.20
CA VAL A 573 8.88 -25.13 -4.68
C VAL A 573 9.08 -26.24 -5.69
N ALA A 574 8.34 -27.33 -5.54
CA ALA A 574 8.15 -28.35 -6.56
C ALA A 574 6.69 -28.32 -7.02
N ASN A 575 6.48 -28.09 -8.32
CA ASN A 575 5.17 -28.11 -8.94
C ASN A 575 5.09 -29.26 -9.94
N TRP A 576 3.99 -30.00 -9.93
CA TRP A 576 3.70 -31.03 -10.90
C TRP A 576 2.28 -30.83 -11.44
N ALA A 577 2.12 -30.73 -12.75
CA ALA A 577 0.81 -30.58 -13.38
C ALA A 577 0.69 -31.45 -14.61
N ARG A 578 -0.41 -32.21 -14.73
CA ARG A 578 -0.65 -33.09 -15.88
C ARG A 578 -2.13 -33.24 -16.18
N THR A 579 -2.43 -33.33 -17.47
CA THR A 579 -3.76 -33.64 -18.01
C THR A 579 -3.82 -35.09 -18.49
N PHE A 580 -4.88 -35.79 -18.09
CA PHE A 580 -5.20 -37.17 -18.45
C PHE A 580 -6.60 -37.23 -19.05
N GLY A 581 -6.72 -37.04 -20.36
CA GLY A 581 -8.03 -36.97 -21.03
C GLY A 581 -8.83 -35.79 -20.48
N LYS A 582 -9.90 -36.09 -19.72
CA LYS A 582 -10.79 -35.09 -19.09
C LYS A 582 -10.36 -34.68 -17.67
N HIS A 583 -9.29 -35.24 -17.15
CA HIS A 583 -8.83 -35.02 -15.79
C HIS A 583 -7.60 -34.13 -15.78
N ASP A 584 -7.67 -32.95 -15.19
CA ASP A 584 -6.46 -32.18 -14.86
C ASP A 584 -6.12 -32.38 -13.39
N LEU A 585 -4.87 -32.75 -13.12
CA LEU A 585 -4.34 -32.92 -11.78
C LEU A 585 -3.10 -32.05 -11.63
N SER A 586 -3.03 -31.27 -10.56
CA SER A 586 -1.82 -30.57 -10.18
C SER A 586 -1.52 -30.72 -8.70
N ALA A 587 -0.24 -30.72 -8.36
CA ALA A 587 0.28 -30.79 -7.01
C ALA A 587 1.45 -29.81 -6.84
N MET A 588 1.51 -29.17 -5.67
CA MET A 588 2.59 -28.29 -5.27
C MET A 588 3.07 -28.72 -3.88
N PHE A 589 4.38 -28.72 -3.70
CA PHE A 589 5.03 -28.75 -2.39
C PHE A 589 5.93 -27.53 -2.25
N LEU A 590 5.86 -26.87 -1.11
CA LEU A 590 6.63 -25.67 -0.76
C LEU A 590 7.38 -25.91 0.55
N PHE A 591 8.64 -25.50 0.59
CA PHE A 591 9.40 -25.25 1.80
C PHE A 591 9.82 -23.78 1.82
N GLN A 592 9.64 -23.12 2.96
CA GLN A 592 10.03 -21.73 3.16
C GLN A 592 10.70 -21.51 4.51
N GLN A 593 11.63 -20.55 4.53
CA GLN A 593 12.28 -20.06 5.74
C GLN A 593 12.54 -18.56 5.61
N SER A 594 12.31 -17.82 6.69
CA SER A 594 12.60 -16.40 6.74
C SER A 594 13.27 -15.98 8.05
N GLN A 595 14.10 -14.95 7.97
CA GLN A 595 14.71 -14.31 9.12
C GLN A 595 14.70 -12.79 8.94
N LYS A 596 14.16 -12.05 9.91
CA LYS A 596 14.15 -10.59 9.93
C LYS A 596 14.84 -10.05 11.18
N ASN A 597 15.88 -9.25 11.00
CA ASN A 597 16.64 -8.66 12.10
C ASN A 597 16.45 -7.13 12.11
N TYR A 598 15.98 -6.59 13.22
CA TYR A 598 15.80 -5.15 13.42
C TYR A 598 17.07 -4.54 14.03
N VAL A 599 17.51 -3.40 13.50
CA VAL A 599 18.75 -2.71 13.89
C VAL A 599 18.40 -1.33 14.44
N GLY A 600 19.04 -0.93 15.54
CA GLY A 600 18.87 0.41 16.14
C GLY A 600 17.58 0.62 16.97
N GLU A 601 16.65 -0.33 16.95
CA GLU A 601 15.32 -0.20 17.59
C GLU A 601 15.32 -0.49 19.10
N SER A 602 16.40 -1.05 19.67
CA SER A 602 16.45 -1.50 21.06
C SER A 602 17.86 -1.58 21.64
N ALA A 603 18.60 -0.45 21.65
CA ALA A 603 19.92 -0.39 22.27
C ALA A 603 19.94 -0.87 23.75
N ASN A 604 18.78 -0.84 24.42
CA ASN A 604 18.63 -1.17 25.84
C ASN A 604 17.83 -2.47 26.11
N ASN A 605 17.43 -3.25 25.09
CA ASN A 605 16.70 -4.51 25.27
C ASN A 605 17.27 -5.61 24.37
N SER A 606 18.03 -6.53 24.97
CA SER A 606 18.72 -7.62 24.28
C SER A 606 17.77 -8.63 23.62
N GLU A 607 16.59 -8.88 24.17
CA GLU A 607 15.60 -9.80 23.58
C GLU A 607 15.03 -9.24 22.27
N LYS A 608 14.77 -7.92 22.23
CA LYS A 608 14.27 -7.23 21.03
C LYS A 608 15.33 -7.17 19.92
N ALA A 609 16.61 -7.29 20.26
CA ALA A 609 17.71 -7.30 19.29
C ALA A 609 17.91 -8.65 18.56
N LEU A 610 17.22 -9.73 18.97
CA LEU A 610 17.34 -11.03 18.31
C LEU A 610 16.61 -11.05 16.94
N PRO A 611 17.01 -11.91 15.97
CA PRO A 611 16.31 -12.01 14.69
C PRO A 611 14.99 -12.79 14.78
N TYR A 612 13.90 -12.27 14.22
CA TYR A 612 12.61 -12.97 14.09
C TYR A 612 12.68 -14.06 13.03
N ARG A 613 12.19 -15.26 13.32
CA ARG A 613 12.31 -16.43 12.43
C ARG A 613 11.00 -17.17 12.21
N HIS A 614 10.81 -17.59 10.96
CA HIS A 614 9.70 -18.44 10.54
C HIS A 614 10.23 -19.57 9.67
N GLN A 615 9.57 -20.71 9.76
CA GLN A 615 9.84 -21.86 8.91
C GLN A 615 8.52 -22.57 8.63
N GLY A 616 8.32 -23.08 7.43
CA GLY A 616 7.12 -23.83 7.13
C GLY A 616 7.20 -24.65 5.87
N ILE A 617 6.29 -25.61 5.80
CA ILE A 617 5.98 -26.35 4.58
C ILE A 617 4.52 -26.12 4.21
N ALA A 618 4.23 -26.15 2.92
CA ALA A 618 2.86 -26.12 2.44
C ALA A 618 2.67 -27.10 1.29
N GLY A 619 1.44 -27.58 1.13
CA GLY A 619 1.04 -28.43 0.03
C GLY A 619 -0.28 -27.96 -0.57
N ARG A 620 -0.41 -28.12 -1.88
CA ARG A 620 -1.64 -27.88 -2.64
C ARG A 620 -1.85 -29.00 -3.63
N ILE A 621 -3.09 -29.50 -3.71
CA ILE A 621 -3.52 -30.47 -4.74
C ILE A 621 -4.80 -29.93 -5.35
N THR A 622 -4.82 -29.81 -6.68
CA THR A 622 -6.01 -29.40 -7.44
C THR A 622 -6.43 -30.51 -8.39
N TYR A 623 -7.72 -30.79 -8.44
CA TYR A 623 -8.32 -31.74 -9.38
C TYR A 623 -9.47 -31.08 -10.12
N ASN A 624 -9.47 -31.21 -11.44
CA ASN A 624 -10.51 -30.75 -12.34
C ASN A 624 -11.01 -31.92 -13.18
N TYR A 625 -12.33 -32.09 -13.25
CA TYR A 625 -12.98 -33.04 -14.15
C TYR A 625 -13.83 -32.31 -15.19
N ASP A 626 -13.44 -32.45 -16.46
CA ASP A 626 -14.16 -31.99 -17.65
C ASP A 626 -14.53 -30.50 -17.62
N ASN A 627 -13.76 -29.67 -16.88
CA ASN A 627 -14.04 -28.27 -16.60
C ASN A 627 -15.40 -28.00 -15.92
N ARG A 628 -15.93 -28.99 -15.19
CA ARG A 628 -17.23 -28.89 -14.48
C ARG A 628 -17.06 -28.91 -12.98
N TYR A 629 -16.32 -29.90 -12.49
CA TYR A 629 -16.11 -30.10 -11.06
C TYR A 629 -14.66 -29.84 -10.71
N PHE A 630 -14.46 -28.95 -9.76
CA PHE A 630 -13.16 -28.54 -9.27
C PHE A 630 -13.08 -28.86 -7.79
N VAL A 631 -11.98 -29.47 -7.37
CA VAL A 631 -11.68 -29.75 -5.95
C VAL A 631 -10.24 -29.31 -5.69
N GLU A 632 -10.03 -28.56 -4.61
CA GLU A 632 -8.72 -28.14 -4.17
C GLU A 632 -8.55 -28.46 -2.68
N GLY A 633 -7.46 -29.13 -2.33
CA GLY A 633 -7.03 -29.35 -0.97
C GLY A 633 -5.70 -28.64 -0.73
N ASN A 634 -5.61 -27.85 0.35
CA ASN A 634 -4.36 -27.22 0.75
C ASN A 634 -4.07 -27.47 2.22
N PHE A 635 -2.79 -27.46 2.58
CA PHE A 635 -2.37 -27.38 3.97
C PHE A 635 -1.12 -26.52 4.11
N GLY A 636 -0.98 -25.90 5.28
CA GLY A 636 0.26 -25.31 5.75
C GLY A 636 0.66 -25.88 7.11
N TYR A 637 1.92 -26.25 7.27
CA TYR A 637 2.51 -26.61 8.56
C TYR A 637 3.66 -25.66 8.85
N ASN A 638 3.46 -24.75 9.80
CA ASN A 638 4.36 -23.63 9.98
C ASN A 638 4.74 -23.41 11.44
N GLY A 639 5.99 -23.01 11.66
CA GLY A 639 6.60 -22.70 12.94
C GLY A 639 6.87 -21.20 13.10
N SER A 640 6.59 -20.68 14.29
CA SER A 640 7.02 -19.35 14.73
C SER A 640 7.83 -19.47 16.02
N GLU A 641 8.93 -18.73 16.12
CA GLU A 641 9.75 -18.70 17.33
C GLU A 641 9.12 -17.91 18.49
N ASN A 642 8.07 -17.13 18.22
CA ASN A 642 7.32 -16.36 19.23
C ASN A 642 6.65 -17.26 20.29
N PHE A 643 6.40 -18.52 19.95
CA PHE A 643 5.68 -19.45 20.80
C PHE A 643 6.60 -20.33 21.65
N SER A 644 5.99 -20.88 22.71
CA SER A 644 6.65 -21.85 23.58
C SER A 644 7.19 -23.02 22.75
N PRO A 645 8.32 -23.65 23.13
CA PRO A 645 8.93 -24.73 22.35
C PRO A 645 7.97 -25.85 21.93
N ASN A 646 7.00 -26.18 22.78
CA ASN A 646 6.02 -27.25 22.55
C ASN A 646 4.85 -26.84 21.64
N HIS A 647 4.69 -25.54 21.32
CA HIS A 647 3.56 -25.01 20.56
C HIS A 647 3.98 -24.18 19.32
N ARG A 648 5.25 -24.24 18.92
CA ARG A 648 5.80 -23.47 17.78
C ARG A 648 5.09 -23.74 16.47
N PHE A 649 4.77 -25.01 16.20
CA PHE A 649 4.22 -25.44 14.92
C PHE A 649 2.69 -25.55 14.95
N GLY A 650 2.04 -25.03 13.90
CA GLY A 650 0.60 -25.13 13.67
C GLY A 650 0.29 -25.76 12.31
N PHE A 651 -0.74 -26.62 12.28
CA PHE A 651 -1.28 -27.23 11.06
C PHE A 651 -2.58 -26.55 10.64
N PHE A 652 -2.64 -26.13 9.38
CA PHE A 652 -3.69 -25.26 8.83
C PHE A 652 -4.25 -25.85 7.53
N PRO A 653 -5.24 -26.75 7.59
CA PRO A 653 -5.84 -27.35 6.41
C PRO A 653 -6.94 -26.45 5.82
N SER A 654 -7.15 -26.56 4.51
CA SER A 654 -8.30 -25.97 3.81
C SER A 654 -8.74 -26.85 2.65
N ILE A 655 -10.03 -26.77 2.32
CA ILE A 655 -10.62 -27.44 1.17
C ILE A 655 -11.53 -26.46 0.44
N ALA A 656 -11.55 -26.54 -0.88
CA ALA A 656 -12.48 -25.82 -1.73
C ALA A 656 -13.08 -26.74 -2.79
N VAL A 657 -14.31 -26.43 -3.17
CA VAL A 657 -15.05 -27.10 -4.25
C VAL A 657 -15.65 -26.05 -5.15
N GLY A 658 -15.69 -26.34 -6.45
CA GLY A 658 -16.34 -25.50 -7.45
C GLY A 658 -17.12 -26.32 -8.46
N TYR A 659 -18.25 -25.78 -8.89
CA TYR A 659 -19.14 -26.38 -9.86
C TYR A 659 -19.52 -25.37 -10.94
N VAL A 660 -19.10 -25.62 -12.18
CA VAL A 660 -19.47 -24.80 -13.35
C VAL A 660 -20.70 -25.42 -14.00
N VAL A 661 -21.87 -24.97 -13.57
CA VAL A 661 -23.19 -25.45 -14.03
C VAL A 661 -23.36 -25.22 -15.54
N SER A 662 -22.83 -24.10 -16.05
CA SER A 662 -22.95 -23.73 -17.47
C SER A 662 -22.22 -24.66 -18.44
N ASN A 663 -21.34 -25.52 -17.93
CA ASN A 663 -20.66 -26.54 -18.73
C ASN A 663 -21.44 -27.87 -18.80
N GLU A 664 -22.61 -27.95 -18.18
CA GLU A 664 -23.49 -29.10 -18.29
C GLU A 664 -24.29 -29.11 -19.59
N LYS A 665 -24.57 -30.32 -20.09
CA LYS A 665 -25.32 -30.49 -21.34
C LYS A 665 -26.73 -29.89 -21.26
N PHE A 666 -27.38 -29.97 -20.10
CA PHE A 666 -28.73 -29.42 -19.91
C PHE A 666 -28.76 -27.88 -19.93
N PHE A 667 -27.62 -27.22 -19.72
CA PHE A 667 -27.52 -25.77 -19.67
C PHE A 667 -27.32 -25.16 -21.07
N ALA A 668 -26.95 -25.97 -22.07
CA ALA A 668 -26.70 -25.53 -23.43
C ALA A 668 -27.82 -24.65 -24.03
N PRO A 669 -29.14 -24.93 -23.84
CA PRO A 669 -30.21 -24.12 -24.44
C PRO A 669 -30.30 -22.67 -23.94
N ILE A 670 -29.78 -22.37 -22.75
CA ILE A 670 -29.86 -21.04 -22.12
C ILE A 670 -28.52 -20.29 -22.12
N ARG A 671 -27.47 -20.89 -22.69
CA ARG A 671 -26.10 -20.38 -22.64
C ARG A 671 -25.91 -19.04 -23.37
N ASP A 672 -26.74 -18.76 -24.35
CA ASP A 672 -26.72 -17.49 -25.09
C ASP A 672 -27.17 -16.31 -24.21
N VAL A 673 -28.04 -16.56 -23.23
CA VAL A 673 -28.52 -15.56 -22.26
C VAL A 673 -27.63 -15.55 -21.03
N VAL A 674 -27.42 -16.72 -20.42
CA VAL A 674 -26.57 -16.90 -19.25
C VAL A 674 -25.32 -17.64 -19.67
N SER A 675 -24.25 -16.91 -19.95
CA SER A 675 -23.05 -17.47 -20.55
C SER A 675 -22.18 -18.26 -19.57
N MET A 676 -22.23 -17.91 -18.29
CA MET A 676 -21.53 -18.65 -17.23
C MET A 676 -22.32 -18.68 -15.93
N VAL A 677 -22.36 -19.84 -15.29
CA VAL A 677 -22.80 -20.00 -13.90
C VAL A 677 -21.81 -20.92 -13.20
N LYS A 678 -21.13 -20.39 -12.19
CA LYS A 678 -20.19 -21.12 -11.36
C LYS A 678 -20.51 -20.91 -9.89
N LEU A 679 -20.62 -22.01 -9.16
CA LEU A 679 -20.78 -22.02 -7.71
C LEU A 679 -19.45 -22.44 -7.08
N LYS A 680 -19.05 -21.79 -5.99
CA LYS A 680 -17.81 -22.09 -5.27
C LYS A 680 -18.03 -22.07 -3.77
N ALA A 681 -17.37 -22.97 -3.06
CA ALA A 681 -17.39 -23.01 -1.60
C ALA A 681 -16.00 -23.38 -1.08
N SER A 682 -15.57 -22.72 0.00
CA SER A 682 -14.31 -23.05 0.67
C SER A 682 -14.44 -23.00 2.19
N TYR A 683 -13.73 -23.89 2.85
CA TYR A 683 -13.64 -23.95 4.31
C TYR A 683 -12.22 -24.29 4.73
N GLY A 684 -11.69 -23.58 5.73
CA GLY A 684 -10.34 -23.85 6.21
C GLY A 684 -9.94 -23.10 7.46
N LEU A 685 -8.78 -23.47 7.99
CA LEU A 685 -8.16 -22.86 9.15
C LEU A 685 -6.90 -22.12 8.71
N VAL A 686 -6.67 -20.93 9.28
CA VAL A 686 -5.46 -20.13 9.10
C VAL A 686 -4.99 -19.57 10.43
N GLY A 687 -3.69 -19.33 10.57
CA GLY A 687 -3.06 -18.89 11.81
C GLY A 687 -2.62 -17.43 11.78
N ASN A 688 -2.46 -16.84 12.97
CA ASN A 688 -1.73 -15.61 13.21
C ASN A 688 -0.71 -15.83 14.33
N ASP A 689 0.55 -15.47 14.07
CA ASP A 689 1.69 -15.68 14.98
C ASP A 689 2.07 -14.45 15.81
N GLN A 690 1.40 -13.32 15.57
CA GLN A 690 1.75 -12.04 16.19
C GLN A 690 1.14 -11.92 17.58
N ILE A 691 1.98 -12.21 18.58
CA ILE A 691 1.73 -11.89 19.98
C ILE A 691 2.09 -10.42 20.20
N GLY A 692 1.12 -9.62 20.63
CA GLY A 692 1.34 -8.21 20.93
C GLY A 692 2.06 -8.00 22.26
N GLY A 693 2.25 -6.74 22.62
CA GLY A 693 2.96 -6.34 23.83
C GLY A 693 4.47 -6.21 23.59
N ASP A 694 5.15 -5.46 24.44
CA ASP A 694 6.58 -5.16 24.32
C ASP A 694 7.51 -6.35 24.62
N ARG A 695 6.99 -7.58 24.58
CA ARG A 695 7.61 -8.78 25.10
C ARG A 695 7.66 -9.89 24.06
N ARG A 696 8.86 -10.41 23.80
CA ARG A 696 9.10 -11.41 22.76
C ARG A 696 8.88 -12.84 23.24
N PHE A 697 9.46 -13.22 24.38
CA PHE A 697 9.36 -14.58 24.93
C PHE A 697 8.40 -14.63 26.10
N ILE A 698 7.10 -14.60 25.80
CA ILE A 698 6.02 -14.56 26.79
C ILE A 698 5.99 -15.83 27.68
N TYR A 699 6.53 -16.93 27.17
CA TYR A 699 6.63 -18.18 27.92
C TYR A 699 7.73 -18.19 28.99
N ASN A 700 8.61 -17.19 29.03
CA ASN A 700 9.60 -17.04 30.11
C ASN A 700 8.94 -16.37 31.33
N GLU A 701 9.61 -16.32 32.46
CA GLU A 701 9.21 -15.44 33.57
C GLU A 701 10.18 -14.27 33.64
N THR A 702 9.74 -13.10 34.12
CA THR A 702 10.64 -11.96 34.30
C THR A 702 10.74 -11.55 35.76
N VAL A 703 11.95 -11.17 36.17
CA VAL A 703 12.25 -10.54 37.45
C VAL A 703 12.71 -9.13 37.14
N ILE A 704 12.06 -8.14 37.75
CA ILE A 704 12.33 -6.71 37.51
C ILE A 704 12.67 -6.01 38.82
N GLY A 705 13.24 -4.81 38.71
CA GLY A 705 13.41 -3.92 39.86
C GLY A 705 12.06 -3.62 40.52
N GLY A 706 12.00 -3.80 41.84
CA GLY A 706 10.86 -3.43 42.69
C GLY A 706 11.01 -2.02 43.27
N GLY A 707 10.30 -1.78 44.37
CA GLY A 707 10.44 -0.55 45.14
C GLY A 707 11.83 -0.38 45.73
N LYS A 708 12.19 0.86 46.05
CA LYS A 708 13.42 1.15 46.80
C LYS A 708 13.12 1.05 48.29
N TYR A 709 13.94 0.31 49.01
CA TYR A 709 13.91 0.27 50.47
C TYR A 709 15.10 1.05 51.01
N TYR A 710 14.89 1.75 52.11
CA TYR A 710 15.94 2.43 52.86
C TYR A 710 16.30 1.56 54.05
N PHE A 711 17.56 1.19 54.16
CA PHE A 711 18.08 0.41 55.28
C PHE A 711 19.25 1.13 55.93
N GLY A 712 19.40 0.97 57.25
CA GLY A 712 20.50 1.55 58.04
C GLY A 712 20.16 2.88 58.72
N THR A 713 21.10 3.41 59.50
CA THR A 713 21.02 4.72 60.18
C THR A 713 21.33 5.90 59.25
N THR A 714 21.87 5.61 58.07
CA THR A 714 22.11 6.53 56.96
C THR A 714 21.19 6.11 55.81
N PRO A 715 20.46 7.02 55.14
CA PRO A 715 19.41 6.65 54.17
C PRO A 715 19.98 6.16 52.84
N SER A 716 20.58 4.96 52.85
CA SER A 716 21.07 4.27 51.66
C SER A 716 19.91 3.56 50.96
N GLN A 717 19.66 3.92 49.71
CA GLN A 717 18.63 3.32 48.86
C GLN A 717 19.10 1.98 48.28
N TYR A 718 18.34 0.92 48.53
CA TYR A 718 18.51 -0.38 47.87
C TYR A 718 17.29 -0.69 47.01
N THR A 719 17.51 -0.96 45.73
CA THR A 719 16.45 -1.40 44.81
C THR A 719 16.12 -2.87 45.10
N SER A 720 14.89 -3.16 45.50
CA SER A 720 14.43 -4.55 45.63
C SER A 720 14.23 -5.21 44.26
N VAL A 721 13.97 -6.50 44.25
CA VAL A 721 13.48 -7.22 43.07
C VAL A 721 12.05 -7.70 43.33
N ARG A 722 11.25 -7.77 42.27
CA ARG A 722 9.91 -8.35 42.31
C ARG A 722 9.67 -9.18 41.05
N LEU A 723 8.71 -10.09 41.14
CA LEU A 723 8.18 -10.76 39.96
C LEU A 723 7.58 -9.69 39.03
N GLY A 724 8.02 -9.71 37.78
CA GLY A 724 7.51 -8.88 36.70
C GLY A 724 6.33 -9.57 36.04
N GLU A 725 6.52 -9.99 34.79
CA GLU A 725 5.52 -10.63 33.95
C GLU A 725 5.53 -12.15 34.17
N PHE A 726 4.33 -12.72 34.36
CA PHE A 726 4.16 -14.16 34.51
C PHE A 726 4.39 -14.92 33.18
N PRO A 727 4.88 -16.18 33.24
CA PRO A 727 5.05 -17.01 32.07
C PRO A 727 3.71 -17.53 31.54
N ASN A 728 3.59 -17.62 30.21
CA ASN A 728 2.55 -18.40 29.56
C ASN A 728 3.16 -19.57 28.75
N PRO A 729 3.31 -20.77 29.34
CA PRO A 729 3.88 -21.93 28.64
C PRO A 729 2.96 -22.47 27.53
N ASN A 730 1.70 -22.06 27.50
CA ASN A 730 0.71 -22.47 26.50
C ASN A 730 0.48 -21.42 25.42
N VAL A 731 1.34 -20.38 25.36
CA VAL A 731 1.25 -19.37 24.31
C VAL A 731 1.40 -20.04 22.94
N GLY A 732 0.43 -19.76 22.06
CA GLY A 732 0.31 -20.41 20.77
C GLY A 732 -0.52 -19.58 19.79
N TRP A 733 -0.89 -20.23 18.68
CA TRP A 733 -1.57 -19.62 17.54
C TRP A 733 -2.94 -19.04 17.87
N GLU A 734 -3.18 -17.81 17.41
CA GLU A 734 -4.53 -17.31 17.18
C GLU A 734 -5.06 -17.94 15.87
N LYS A 735 -6.22 -18.61 15.92
CA LYS A 735 -6.75 -19.43 14.80
C LYS A 735 -8.03 -18.84 14.23
N ALA A 736 -8.08 -18.70 12.91
CA ALA A 736 -9.27 -18.26 12.17
C ALA A 736 -9.90 -19.43 11.41
N LYS A 737 -11.18 -19.73 11.69
CA LYS A 737 -11.99 -20.68 10.92
C LYS A 737 -12.80 -19.88 9.89
N LYS A 738 -12.53 -20.08 8.60
CA LYS A 738 -13.14 -19.31 7.51
C LYS A 738 -14.04 -20.20 6.65
N LEU A 739 -15.23 -19.70 6.37
CA LEU A 739 -16.18 -20.23 5.39
C LEU A 739 -16.41 -19.16 4.31
N ASN A 740 -16.39 -19.57 3.04
CA ASN A 740 -16.76 -18.75 1.89
C ASN A 740 -17.74 -19.52 1.01
N LEU A 741 -18.83 -18.88 0.60
CA LEU A 741 -19.79 -19.38 -0.38
C LEU A 741 -19.93 -18.32 -1.47
N GLY A 742 -19.69 -18.67 -2.72
CA GLY A 742 -19.68 -17.71 -3.82
C GLY A 742 -20.36 -18.20 -5.08
N ALA A 743 -20.78 -17.25 -5.90
CA ALA A 743 -21.34 -17.48 -7.23
C ALA A 743 -20.75 -16.48 -8.22
N ASP A 744 -20.30 -16.98 -9.37
CA ASP A 744 -19.88 -16.17 -10.51
C ASP A 744 -20.87 -16.40 -11.66
N LEU A 745 -21.45 -15.31 -12.14
CA LEU A 745 -22.47 -15.26 -13.17
C LEU A 745 -21.98 -14.39 -14.33
N SER A 746 -22.20 -14.85 -15.55
CA SER A 746 -21.98 -14.04 -16.76
C SER A 746 -23.22 -14.09 -17.64
N PHE A 747 -23.66 -12.93 -18.13
CA PHE A 747 -24.80 -12.78 -19.03
C PHE A 747 -24.32 -12.18 -20.36
N PHE A 748 -24.75 -12.77 -21.47
CA PHE A 748 -24.42 -12.36 -22.84
C PHE A 748 -22.91 -12.17 -23.12
N ASN A 749 -22.03 -12.78 -22.31
CA ASN A 749 -20.57 -12.51 -22.26
C ASN A 749 -20.18 -11.03 -22.05
N GLN A 750 -21.11 -10.19 -21.59
CA GLN A 750 -20.92 -8.75 -21.44
C GLN A 750 -21.02 -8.32 -19.99
N LEU A 751 -21.94 -8.90 -19.22
CA LEU A 751 -22.17 -8.59 -17.82
C LEU A 751 -21.63 -9.71 -16.93
N ASN A 752 -20.59 -9.44 -16.17
CA ASN A 752 -20.01 -10.33 -15.18
C ASN A 752 -20.40 -9.88 -13.77
N ILE A 753 -20.88 -10.80 -12.95
CA ILE A 753 -21.26 -10.57 -11.56
C ILE A 753 -20.62 -11.65 -10.71
N SER A 754 -19.93 -11.25 -9.66
CA SER A 754 -19.42 -12.15 -8.62
C SER A 754 -19.99 -11.74 -7.28
N VAL A 755 -20.49 -12.71 -6.50
CA VAL A 755 -20.99 -12.50 -5.14
C VAL A 755 -20.40 -13.57 -4.23
N ASP A 756 -19.88 -13.16 -3.08
CA ASP A 756 -19.32 -14.04 -2.05
C ASP A 756 -19.94 -13.70 -0.68
N TYR A 757 -20.54 -14.69 -0.01
CA TYR A 757 -20.83 -14.65 1.42
C TYR A 757 -19.65 -15.22 2.21
N PHE A 758 -19.24 -14.55 3.27
CA PHE A 758 -18.15 -15.00 4.11
C PHE A 758 -18.50 -15.00 5.60
N LYS A 759 -17.88 -15.93 6.32
CA LYS A 759 -17.94 -16.00 7.78
C LYS A 759 -16.61 -16.47 8.33
N GLU A 760 -16.08 -15.71 9.28
CA GLU A 760 -14.86 -16.00 10.02
C GLU A 760 -15.17 -16.05 11.52
N ASN A 761 -14.76 -17.12 12.18
CA ASN A 761 -14.70 -17.19 13.64
C ASN A 761 -13.24 -17.25 14.07
N ARG A 762 -12.84 -16.28 14.88
CA ARG A 762 -11.50 -16.14 15.42
C ARG A 762 -11.47 -16.60 16.87
N GLU A 763 -10.54 -17.50 17.19
CA GLU A 763 -10.39 -18.10 18.52
C GLU A 763 -8.94 -18.02 18.99
N GLY A 764 -8.75 -17.90 20.31
CA GLY A 764 -7.42 -17.81 20.91
C GLY A 764 -6.74 -16.46 20.66
N ILE A 765 -7.52 -15.39 20.52
CA ILE A 765 -7.00 -14.02 20.39
C ILE A 765 -6.20 -13.71 21.66
N PHE A 766 -4.97 -13.27 21.45
CA PHE A 766 -4.02 -13.02 22.52
C PHE A 766 -4.35 -11.71 23.25
N LEU A 767 -4.60 -11.78 24.55
CA LEU A 767 -5.00 -10.64 25.38
C LEU A 767 -4.44 -10.74 26.80
N GLN A 768 -4.37 -9.60 27.48
CA GLN A 768 -4.10 -9.55 28.92
C GLN A 768 -5.39 -9.79 29.69
N ARG A 769 -5.34 -10.68 30.70
CA ARG A 769 -6.52 -11.07 31.47
C ARG A 769 -7.21 -9.87 32.13
N LYS A 770 -8.47 -9.59 31.79
CA LYS A 770 -9.23 -8.48 32.40
C LYS A 770 -10.05 -8.92 33.60
N SER A 771 -10.54 -10.16 33.60
CA SER A 771 -11.42 -10.74 34.63
C SER A 771 -10.72 -11.04 35.97
N ILE A 772 -9.39 -11.01 36.03
CA ILE A 772 -8.66 -11.28 37.27
C ILE A 772 -8.77 -10.09 38.23
N PRO A 773 -9.35 -10.30 39.43
CA PRO A 773 -9.53 -9.24 40.40
C PRO A 773 -8.23 -8.89 41.13
N MET A 774 -8.14 -7.65 41.61
CA MET A 774 -6.91 -7.12 42.22
C MET A 774 -6.48 -7.91 43.48
N TYR A 775 -7.42 -8.48 44.24
CA TYR A 775 -7.13 -9.22 45.47
C TYR A 775 -6.37 -10.54 45.25
N VAL A 776 -6.24 -11.02 44.00
CA VAL A 776 -5.38 -12.19 43.69
C VAL A 776 -3.90 -11.87 43.95
N GLY A 777 -3.53 -10.59 44.02
CA GLY A 777 -2.18 -10.18 44.42
C GLY A 777 -1.11 -10.39 43.35
N LEU A 778 -1.49 -10.55 42.09
CA LEU A 778 -0.55 -10.65 40.97
C LEU A 778 0.13 -9.28 40.74
N SER A 779 1.46 -9.29 40.64
CA SER A 779 2.25 -8.07 40.37
C SER A 779 2.01 -7.48 38.98
N THR A 780 1.54 -8.30 38.03
CA THR A 780 1.11 -7.96 36.67
C THR A 780 0.00 -8.93 36.25
N LYS A 781 -0.89 -8.49 35.35
CA LYS A 781 -1.94 -9.37 34.79
C LYS A 781 -1.33 -10.25 33.68
N PRO A 782 -1.53 -11.58 33.71
CA PRO A 782 -0.94 -12.49 32.73
C PRO A 782 -1.59 -12.34 31.34
N TRP A 783 -0.81 -12.65 30.31
CA TRP A 783 -1.25 -12.66 28.91
C TRP A 783 -1.56 -14.08 28.42
N VAL A 784 -2.73 -14.27 27.80
CA VAL A 784 -3.23 -15.59 27.39
C VAL A 784 -3.99 -15.57 26.06
N ASN A 785 -4.14 -16.75 25.44
CA ASN A 785 -4.90 -16.97 24.21
C ASN A 785 -6.35 -17.42 24.51
N ILE A 786 -7.24 -16.49 24.89
CA ILE A 786 -8.65 -16.84 25.20
C ILE A 786 -9.69 -16.05 24.42
N GLY A 787 -9.31 -14.92 23.82
CA GLY A 787 -10.26 -14.04 23.16
C GLY A 787 -10.93 -14.68 21.93
N LYS A 788 -12.16 -14.28 21.67
CA LYS A 788 -12.98 -14.78 20.54
C LYS A 788 -13.68 -13.63 19.83
N MET A 789 -13.70 -13.70 18.51
CA MET A 789 -14.34 -12.70 17.66
C MET A 789 -15.01 -13.36 16.46
N ARG A 790 -16.06 -12.76 15.93
CA ARG A 790 -16.71 -13.20 14.69
C ARG A 790 -16.73 -12.06 13.68
N ASN A 791 -16.49 -12.37 12.42
CA ASN A 791 -16.65 -11.43 11.31
C ASN A 791 -17.44 -12.10 10.18
N SER A 792 -18.41 -11.43 9.60
CA SER A 792 -19.23 -12.00 8.52
C SER A 792 -19.83 -10.93 7.64
N GLY A 793 -20.13 -11.28 6.39
CA GLY A 793 -20.54 -10.28 5.41
C GLY A 793 -20.71 -10.80 4.00
N ILE A 794 -20.87 -9.87 3.07
CA ILE A 794 -21.05 -10.13 1.63
C ILE A 794 -20.11 -9.21 0.85
N ASP A 795 -19.38 -9.78 -0.12
CA ASP A 795 -18.68 -9.04 -1.16
C ASP A 795 -19.41 -9.24 -2.49
N ALA A 796 -19.55 -8.19 -3.29
CA ALA A 796 -20.07 -8.30 -4.65
C ALA A 796 -19.28 -7.40 -5.62
N SER A 797 -19.13 -7.85 -6.86
CA SER A 797 -18.56 -7.07 -7.95
C SER A 797 -19.38 -7.26 -9.22
N LEU A 798 -19.47 -6.20 -10.01
CA LEU A 798 -20.19 -6.13 -11.27
C LEU A 798 -19.29 -5.46 -12.31
N GLU A 799 -19.22 -6.04 -13.49
CA GLU A 799 -18.49 -5.48 -14.63
C GLU A 799 -19.31 -5.69 -15.89
N TYR A 800 -19.53 -4.62 -16.64
CA TYR A 800 -20.30 -4.65 -17.87
C TYR A 800 -19.51 -4.01 -18.99
N HIS A 801 -19.28 -4.75 -20.08
CA HIS A 801 -18.61 -4.27 -21.28
C HIS A 801 -19.56 -4.25 -22.45
N GLN A 802 -19.74 -3.09 -23.06
CA GLN A 802 -20.58 -2.92 -24.24
C GLN A 802 -19.80 -2.18 -25.35
N PRO A 803 -19.46 -2.85 -26.46
CA PRO A 803 -19.07 -2.16 -27.68
C PRO A 803 -20.33 -1.57 -28.36
N LEU A 804 -20.38 -0.25 -28.49
CA LEU A 804 -21.46 0.50 -29.12
C LEU A 804 -21.05 0.91 -30.54
N GLY A 805 -21.12 -0.02 -31.50
CA GLY A 805 -20.61 0.19 -32.85
C GLY A 805 -19.10 -0.07 -32.95
N LYS A 806 -18.42 0.56 -33.92
CA LYS A 806 -16.98 0.31 -34.19
C LYS A 806 -16.01 1.16 -33.36
N ASP A 807 -16.47 2.33 -32.93
CA ASP A 807 -15.59 3.39 -32.41
C ASP A 807 -15.84 3.73 -30.93
N LEU A 808 -16.89 3.16 -30.32
CA LEU A 808 -17.32 3.48 -28.96
C LEU A 808 -17.30 2.22 -28.09
N HIS A 809 -16.54 2.26 -26.99
CA HIS A 809 -16.49 1.20 -25.99
C HIS A 809 -16.91 1.76 -24.65
N LEU A 810 -17.92 1.16 -24.03
CA LEU A 810 -18.37 1.48 -22.68
C LEU A 810 -18.01 0.32 -21.76
N THR A 811 -17.37 0.63 -20.64
CA THR A 811 -17.19 -0.28 -19.51
C THR A 811 -17.84 0.35 -18.29
N VAL A 812 -18.67 -0.39 -17.57
CA VAL A 812 -19.26 0.01 -16.29
C VAL A 812 -18.77 -0.97 -15.24
N ARG A 813 -18.33 -0.45 -14.10
CA ARG A 813 -17.79 -1.26 -12.99
C ARG A 813 -18.52 -0.89 -11.70
N GLY A 814 -18.77 -1.88 -10.87
CA GLY A 814 -19.38 -1.71 -9.55
C GLY A 814 -18.79 -2.72 -8.56
N ASN A 815 -18.68 -2.32 -7.30
CA ASN A 815 -18.36 -3.22 -6.20
C ASN A 815 -19.09 -2.79 -4.93
N PHE A 816 -19.29 -3.75 -4.05
CA PHE A 816 -19.97 -3.60 -2.79
C PHE A 816 -19.37 -4.55 -1.77
N THR A 817 -19.15 -4.07 -0.56
CA THR A 817 -18.63 -4.83 0.58
C THR A 817 -19.46 -4.47 1.80
N TYR A 818 -20.04 -5.48 2.44
CA TYR A 818 -20.59 -5.38 3.79
C TYR A 818 -19.81 -6.31 4.69
N ALA A 819 -19.17 -5.79 5.75
CA ALA A 819 -18.41 -6.57 6.72
C ALA A 819 -18.73 -6.11 8.14
N ARG A 820 -19.37 -7.00 8.92
CA ARG A 820 -19.71 -6.74 10.33
C ARG A 820 -18.94 -7.68 11.24
N ASN A 821 -18.27 -7.06 12.21
CA ASN A 821 -17.47 -7.73 13.20
C ASN A 821 -18.15 -7.68 14.58
N ARG A 822 -17.93 -8.69 15.43
CA ARG A 822 -18.55 -8.80 16.76
C ARG A 822 -17.59 -9.48 17.73
N ILE A 823 -17.37 -8.85 18.89
CA ILE A 823 -16.63 -9.44 20.00
C ILE A 823 -17.50 -10.54 20.60
N MET A 824 -16.97 -11.76 20.71
CA MET A 824 -17.70 -12.87 21.32
C MET A 824 -17.24 -13.09 22.76
N ASP A 825 -15.95 -12.88 23.03
CA ASP A 825 -15.33 -13.02 24.36
C ASP A 825 -14.02 -12.23 24.39
N GLN A 826 -13.82 -11.38 25.39
CA GLN A 826 -12.58 -10.64 25.63
C GLN A 826 -12.12 -10.68 27.09
N ASP A 827 -12.57 -11.69 27.84
CA ASP A 827 -12.24 -11.90 29.26
C ASP A 827 -12.63 -10.74 30.19
N GLU A 828 -13.70 -10.02 29.86
CA GLU A 828 -14.29 -9.04 30.76
C GLU A 828 -15.20 -9.72 31.79
N PRO A 829 -15.26 -9.19 33.03
CA PRO A 829 -16.28 -9.63 33.97
C PRO A 829 -17.67 -9.26 33.47
N ASP A 830 -18.69 -9.95 33.97
CA ASP A 830 -20.08 -9.55 33.73
C ASP A 830 -20.34 -8.18 34.38
N TYR A 831 -20.90 -7.26 33.59
CA TYR A 831 -21.30 -5.95 34.08
C TYR A 831 -22.64 -6.04 34.83
N ALA A 832 -22.94 -5.04 35.66
CA ALA A 832 -24.18 -4.97 36.43
C ALA A 832 -25.44 -5.10 35.55
N TYR A 833 -25.39 -4.52 34.34
CA TYR A 833 -26.47 -4.56 33.37
C TYR A 833 -26.01 -5.08 32.01
N THR A 834 -26.84 -5.89 31.36
CA THR A 834 -26.47 -6.58 30.11
C THR A 834 -26.17 -5.65 28.93
N TYR A 835 -26.74 -4.45 28.90
CA TYR A 835 -26.48 -3.47 27.83
C TYR A 835 -25.09 -2.82 27.92
N MET A 836 -24.40 -2.95 29.06
CA MET A 836 -23.03 -2.48 29.26
C MET A 836 -21.99 -3.48 28.72
N ASN A 837 -22.40 -4.71 28.41
CA ASN A 837 -21.49 -5.73 27.93
C ASN A 837 -20.94 -5.38 26.54
N HIS A 838 -19.62 -5.30 26.43
CA HIS A 838 -18.92 -5.19 25.15
C HIS A 838 -18.98 -6.49 24.34
N SER A 839 -19.10 -7.64 25.01
CA SER A 839 -19.39 -8.93 24.36
C SER A 839 -20.74 -8.86 23.65
N GLY A 840 -20.75 -9.18 22.36
CA GLY A 840 -21.90 -9.00 21.48
C GLY A 840 -21.92 -7.68 20.69
N GLN A 841 -20.98 -6.77 20.96
CA GLN A 841 -20.86 -5.50 20.22
C GLN A 841 -19.74 -5.51 19.18
N MET A 842 -19.73 -4.51 18.31
CA MET A 842 -18.68 -4.34 17.31
C MET A 842 -17.39 -3.83 17.95
N GLN A 843 -16.25 -4.25 17.42
CA GLN A 843 -14.95 -3.70 17.84
C GLN A 843 -14.90 -2.20 17.57
N TRP A 844 -14.45 -1.45 18.58
CA TRP A 844 -14.31 0.02 18.56
C TRP A 844 -15.62 0.81 18.43
N GLN A 845 -16.77 0.15 18.55
CA GLN A 845 -18.01 0.85 18.79
C GLN A 845 -17.91 1.64 20.09
N LYS A 846 -18.37 2.89 20.08
CA LYS A 846 -18.32 3.77 21.25
C LYS A 846 -19.40 3.35 22.24
N PHE A 847 -19.09 3.47 23.53
CA PHE A 847 -20.05 3.36 24.62
C PHE A 847 -20.25 4.74 25.23
N GLY A 848 -21.49 5.10 25.50
CA GLY A 848 -21.83 6.41 26.03
C GLY A 848 -23.31 6.53 26.38
N LEU A 849 -23.70 7.73 26.80
CA LEU A 849 -25.07 8.04 27.22
C LEU A 849 -25.98 8.25 26.00
N VAL A 850 -27.30 8.08 26.19
CA VAL A 850 -28.30 8.38 25.16
C VAL A 850 -28.93 9.72 25.44
N ALA A 851 -28.67 10.71 24.58
CA ALA A 851 -29.22 12.04 24.70
C ALA A 851 -30.69 12.10 24.28
N ALA A 852 -31.50 12.78 25.07
CA ALA A 852 -32.93 13.06 24.84
C ALA A 852 -33.19 14.52 24.42
N GLY A 853 -32.13 15.29 24.14
CA GLY A 853 -32.20 16.70 23.75
C GLY A 853 -31.41 17.59 24.70
N LEU A 854 -31.79 18.87 24.75
CA LEU A 854 -31.30 19.84 25.73
C LEU A 854 -32.44 20.17 26.70
N PHE A 855 -32.11 20.39 27.98
CA PHE A 855 -33.09 20.87 28.96
C PHE A 855 -33.65 22.24 28.54
N GLN A 856 -34.96 22.43 28.60
CA GLN A 856 -35.58 23.68 28.15
C GLN A 856 -35.77 24.70 29.26
N ASP A 857 -36.11 24.25 30.47
CA ASP A 857 -36.36 25.10 31.63
C ASP A 857 -36.15 24.31 32.93
N GLN A 858 -36.42 24.94 34.08
CA GLN A 858 -36.23 24.31 35.39
C GLN A 858 -37.26 23.20 35.66
N GLU A 859 -38.48 23.30 35.14
CA GLU A 859 -39.51 22.26 35.30
C GLU A 859 -39.13 20.99 34.54
N ASP A 860 -38.53 21.15 33.35
CA ASP A 860 -37.96 20.06 32.56
C ASP A 860 -36.77 19.37 33.28
N ILE A 861 -35.99 20.11 34.07
CA ILE A 861 -34.92 19.54 34.91
C ILE A 861 -35.51 18.80 36.11
N ASP A 862 -36.45 19.42 36.82
CA ASP A 862 -37.03 18.89 38.07
C ASP A 862 -37.90 17.64 37.81
N SER A 863 -38.48 17.52 36.61
CA SER A 863 -39.28 16.37 36.19
C SER A 863 -38.46 15.21 35.59
N TRP A 864 -37.14 15.35 35.47
CA TRP A 864 -36.25 14.37 34.86
C TRP A 864 -35.38 13.62 35.87
N ALA A 865 -34.77 12.51 35.43
CA ALA A 865 -33.82 11.76 36.24
C ALA A 865 -32.59 12.63 36.58
N LYS A 866 -32.10 12.51 37.82
CA LYS A 866 -31.00 13.34 38.31
C LYS A 866 -29.69 12.94 37.64
N GLN A 867 -29.08 13.84 36.87
CA GLN A 867 -27.79 13.58 36.22
C GLN A 867 -26.64 13.77 37.22
N SER A 868 -25.80 12.75 37.40
CA SER A 868 -24.75 12.75 38.44
C SER A 868 -23.45 13.45 38.03
N PHE A 869 -23.40 14.03 36.83
CA PHE A 869 -22.19 14.61 36.23
C PHE A 869 -22.02 16.11 36.50
N GLY A 870 -22.64 16.63 37.57
CA GLY A 870 -22.59 18.04 37.95
C GLY A 870 -23.95 18.72 37.95
N GLU A 871 -23.95 20.01 38.28
CA GLU A 871 -25.17 20.84 38.26
C GLU A 871 -25.59 21.13 36.82
N VAL A 872 -26.83 20.78 36.48
CA VAL A 872 -27.43 21.03 35.16
C VAL A 872 -28.29 22.30 35.18
N LYS A 873 -28.31 23.02 34.08
CA LYS A 873 -29.13 24.22 33.84
C LYS A 873 -29.84 24.12 32.48
N PRO A 874 -30.87 24.93 32.22
CA PRO A 874 -31.50 25.00 30.91
C PRO A 874 -30.46 25.21 29.80
N GLY A 875 -30.51 24.39 28.76
CA GLY A 875 -29.54 24.31 27.67
C GLY A 875 -28.43 23.28 27.84
N ASP A 876 -28.34 22.59 28.98
CA ASP A 876 -27.46 21.42 29.16
C ASP A 876 -28.05 20.15 28.55
N ILE A 877 -27.19 19.18 28.22
CA ILE A 877 -27.60 17.95 27.57
C ILE A 877 -28.38 17.07 28.56
N LYS A 878 -29.55 16.62 28.10
CA LYS A 878 -30.47 15.73 28.79
C LYS A 878 -30.21 14.28 28.35
N TYR A 879 -30.09 13.34 29.29
CA TYR A 879 -29.77 11.94 29.04
C TYR A 879 -30.83 11.00 29.60
N LEU A 880 -31.07 9.86 28.93
CA LEU A 880 -32.01 8.84 29.41
C LEU A 880 -31.40 8.03 30.58
N ASP A 881 -32.17 7.86 31.65
CA ASP A 881 -31.97 6.81 32.65
C ASP A 881 -32.36 5.46 32.03
N LEU A 882 -31.41 4.53 31.96
CA LEU A 882 -31.56 3.22 31.33
C LEU A 882 -31.95 2.12 32.33
N ASN A 883 -31.65 2.30 33.61
CA ASN A 883 -31.87 1.29 34.64
C ASN A 883 -33.16 1.55 35.47
N GLY A 884 -33.71 2.76 35.39
CA GLY A 884 -34.95 3.18 36.04
C GLY A 884 -34.80 3.51 37.54
N ASP A 885 -33.60 3.81 38.03
CA ASP A 885 -33.34 4.16 39.43
C ASP A 885 -33.51 5.67 39.74
N GLY A 886 -33.82 6.47 38.72
CA GLY A 886 -34.03 7.92 38.83
C GLY A 886 -32.75 8.74 38.81
N ILE A 887 -31.59 8.13 38.56
CA ILE A 887 -30.27 8.76 38.47
C ILE A 887 -29.68 8.43 37.10
N VAL A 888 -29.02 9.39 36.45
CA VAL A 888 -28.18 9.12 35.27
C VAL A 888 -26.71 9.15 35.68
N ASP A 889 -26.05 8.01 35.60
CA ASP A 889 -24.63 7.84 35.92
C ASP A 889 -23.89 6.90 34.93
N ASN A 890 -22.75 6.32 35.34
CA ASN A 890 -21.97 5.43 34.49
C ASN A 890 -22.68 4.11 34.15
N TYR A 891 -23.69 3.71 34.94
CA TYR A 891 -24.54 2.55 34.67
C TYR A 891 -25.51 2.80 33.52
N ASP A 892 -25.67 4.02 33.02
CA ASP A 892 -26.53 4.37 31.87
C ASP A 892 -25.78 4.42 30.54
N THR A 893 -24.58 3.87 30.51
CA THR A 893 -23.76 3.79 29.30
C THR A 893 -24.08 2.53 28.50
N LYS A 894 -24.31 2.71 27.20
CA LYS A 894 -24.60 1.61 26.26
C LYS A 894 -23.84 1.82 24.94
N PRO A 895 -23.76 0.82 24.05
CA PRO A 895 -23.17 1.02 22.72
C PRO A 895 -23.97 2.07 21.92
N ILE A 896 -23.29 3.09 21.40
CA ILE A 896 -23.85 4.18 20.62
C ILE A 896 -23.21 4.25 19.23
N GLY A 897 -24.03 4.60 18.23
CA GLY A 897 -23.59 4.70 16.83
C GLY A 897 -22.98 3.41 16.26
N TYR A 898 -22.17 3.58 15.22
CA TYR A 898 -21.32 2.59 14.58
C TYR A 898 -19.85 2.79 14.97
N SER A 899 -18.99 1.86 14.53
CA SER A 899 -17.54 2.04 14.58
C SER A 899 -17.09 3.21 13.70
N ASP A 900 -15.89 3.71 13.96
CA ASP A 900 -15.22 4.67 13.10
C ASP A 900 -14.63 3.95 11.85
N ILE A 901 -14.66 2.62 11.79
CA ILE A 901 -14.44 1.86 10.55
C ILE A 901 -15.78 1.54 9.89
N PRO A 902 -15.96 1.85 8.59
CA PRO A 902 -17.21 1.60 7.90
C PRO A 902 -17.49 0.10 7.73
N GLU A 903 -18.73 -0.32 8.01
CA GLU A 903 -19.17 -1.69 7.69
C GLU A 903 -19.51 -1.85 6.20
N ILE A 904 -19.95 -0.76 5.55
CA ILE A 904 -20.34 -0.74 4.14
C ILE A 904 -19.38 0.13 3.35
N VAL A 905 -18.76 -0.46 2.34
CA VAL A 905 -17.95 0.24 1.33
C VAL A 905 -18.42 -0.18 -0.04
N TYR A 906 -18.69 0.78 -0.92
CA TYR A 906 -19.10 0.52 -2.29
C TYR A 906 -18.41 1.48 -3.25
N GLY A 907 -18.26 1.04 -4.48
CA GLY A 907 -17.67 1.84 -5.54
C GLY A 907 -18.35 1.56 -6.86
N PHE A 908 -18.47 2.57 -7.70
CA PHE A 908 -19.00 2.41 -9.05
C PHE A 908 -18.42 3.44 -9.98
N GLY A 909 -18.31 3.09 -11.25
CA GLY A 909 -17.72 3.97 -12.24
C GLY A 909 -17.95 3.50 -13.66
N PHE A 910 -17.50 4.31 -14.61
CA PHE A 910 -17.54 3.98 -16.01
C PHE A 910 -16.27 4.44 -16.70
N SER A 911 -15.94 3.77 -17.80
CA SER A 911 -14.91 4.17 -18.75
C SER A 911 -15.52 4.14 -20.14
N LEU A 912 -15.45 5.27 -20.83
CA LEU A 912 -15.94 5.48 -22.18
C LEU A 912 -14.73 5.77 -23.07
N GLN A 913 -14.52 4.96 -24.09
CA GLN A 913 -13.52 5.22 -25.12
C GLN A 913 -14.24 5.52 -26.43
N TRP A 914 -13.99 6.69 -27.00
CA TRP A 914 -14.54 7.11 -28.28
C TRP A 914 -13.43 7.56 -29.22
N LYS A 915 -13.08 6.73 -30.20
CA LYS A 915 -11.95 6.95 -31.12
C LYS A 915 -10.65 7.24 -30.35
N ALA A 916 -10.16 8.48 -30.45
CA ALA A 916 -8.93 8.97 -29.82
C ALA A 916 -9.17 9.54 -28.41
N PHE A 917 -10.42 9.77 -28.01
CA PHE A 917 -10.79 10.28 -26.70
C PHE A 917 -11.13 9.15 -25.75
N ASP A 918 -10.80 9.34 -24.48
CA ASP A 918 -11.20 8.45 -23.41
C ASP A 918 -11.61 9.25 -22.18
N LEU A 919 -12.70 8.83 -21.53
CA LEU A 919 -13.27 9.46 -20.34
C LEU A 919 -13.53 8.37 -19.31
N SER A 920 -13.06 8.54 -18.08
CA SER A 920 -13.38 7.64 -16.99
C SER A 920 -13.73 8.40 -15.72
N ALA A 921 -14.70 7.88 -14.97
CA ALA A 921 -15.11 8.43 -13.69
C ALA A 921 -15.35 7.31 -12.67
N PHE A 922 -14.94 7.53 -11.44
CA PHE A 922 -15.06 6.55 -10.36
C PHE A 922 -15.53 7.20 -9.06
N PHE A 923 -16.61 6.66 -8.49
CA PHE A 923 -17.20 7.07 -7.23
C PHE A 923 -16.93 6.02 -6.15
N GLN A 924 -16.62 6.49 -4.94
CA GLN A 924 -16.46 5.67 -3.75
C GLN A 924 -17.44 6.16 -2.69
N GLY A 925 -18.19 5.26 -2.07
CA GLY A 925 -19.07 5.56 -0.96
C GLY A 925 -18.85 4.67 0.25
N VAL A 926 -19.17 5.21 1.43
CA VAL A 926 -19.13 4.51 2.71
C VAL A 926 -20.40 4.75 3.51
N ALA A 927 -20.84 3.75 4.27
CA ALA A 927 -21.98 3.83 5.17
C ALA A 927 -21.76 2.98 6.43
N HIS A 928 -22.66 3.10 7.41
CA HIS A 928 -22.53 2.47 8.73
C HIS A 928 -21.19 2.82 9.40
N VAL A 929 -20.93 4.12 9.48
CA VAL A 929 -19.76 4.69 10.14
C VAL A 929 -20.22 5.91 10.92
N SER A 930 -19.69 6.05 12.13
CA SER A 930 -19.93 7.23 12.95
C SER A 930 -18.72 7.53 13.82
N PHE A 931 -18.55 8.79 14.16
CA PHE A 931 -17.46 9.23 15.02
C PHE A 931 -17.96 10.35 15.93
N SER A 932 -17.24 10.55 17.03
CA SER A 932 -17.55 11.62 17.97
C SER A 932 -17.07 12.96 17.42
N THR A 933 -17.90 13.99 17.53
CA THR A 933 -17.54 15.39 17.32
C THR A 933 -17.29 16.12 18.62
N LEU A 934 -17.25 15.42 19.76
CA LEU A 934 -16.89 16.00 21.05
C LEU A 934 -15.41 16.40 21.01
N THR A 935 -15.14 17.69 20.85
CA THR A 935 -13.80 18.30 20.81
C THR A 935 -13.83 19.66 21.47
N ASP A 936 -12.66 20.25 21.71
CA ASP A 936 -12.56 21.62 22.24
C ASP A 936 -13.15 22.66 21.27
N GLN A 937 -13.20 22.37 19.97
CA GLN A 937 -13.68 23.28 18.93
C GLN A 937 -15.20 23.22 18.73
N THR A 938 -15.89 22.22 19.29
CA THR A 938 -17.35 22.09 19.25
C THR A 938 -18.03 22.50 20.55
N GLN A 939 -17.24 22.96 21.54
CA GLN A 939 -17.71 23.43 22.83
C GLN A 939 -17.06 24.76 23.16
N ALA A 940 -17.86 25.78 23.47
CA ALA A 940 -17.35 27.11 23.76
C ALA A 940 -16.49 27.12 25.04
N PHE A 941 -15.28 27.68 24.95
CA PHE A 941 -14.41 28.02 26.10
C PHE A 941 -14.02 26.87 27.02
N VAL A 942 -13.93 25.63 26.49
CA VAL A 942 -13.49 24.45 27.25
C VAL A 942 -12.00 24.14 27.11
N GLY A 943 -11.29 24.91 26.29
CA GLY A 943 -9.85 24.77 26.11
C GLY A 943 -9.09 25.02 27.41
N ARG A 944 -7.78 24.68 27.43
CA ARG A 944 -6.93 24.85 28.62
C ARG A 944 -6.97 26.28 29.20
N ASN A 945 -7.10 27.27 28.33
CA ASN A 945 -7.24 28.67 28.68
C ASN A 945 -7.95 29.43 27.55
N LEU A 946 -8.28 30.71 27.78
CA LEU A 946 -9.01 31.53 26.83
C LEU A 946 -8.29 31.69 25.48
N LYS A 947 -6.95 31.74 25.47
CA LYS A 947 -6.16 31.88 24.24
C LYS A 947 -6.16 30.61 23.38
N GLU A 948 -6.49 29.46 23.95
CA GLU A 948 -6.63 28.17 23.26
C GLU A 948 -8.09 27.72 23.12
N SER A 949 -9.03 28.65 23.27
CA SER A 949 -10.47 28.36 23.27
C SER A 949 -11.17 28.71 21.94
N SER A 950 -10.43 28.72 20.83
CA SER A 950 -11.05 28.92 19.51
C SER A 950 -12.01 27.78 19.18
N VAL A 951 -13.12 28.11 18.51
CA VAL A 951 -14.17 27.17 18.12
C VAL A 951 -14.51 27.28 16.65
N PHE A 952 -15.20 26.27 16.12
CA PHE A 952 -15.70 26.34 14.76
C PHE A 952 -16.74 27.44 14.61
N ALA A 953 -16.74 28.12 13.45
CA ALA A 953 -17.72 29.14 13.08
C ALA A 953 -19.17 28.64 13.19
N ASP A 954 -19.39 27.33 13.02
CA ASP A 954 -20.70 26.69 13.14
C ASP A 954 -21.32 26.80 14.55
N LEU A 955 -20.54 27.10 15.61
CA LEU A 955 -21.09 27.38 16.95
C LEU A 955 -21.76 28.76 17.04
N TYR A 956 -21.27 29.74 16.29
CA TYR A 956 -21.75 31.13 16.38
C TYR A 956 -23.21 31.21 15.92
N GLY A 957 -24.10 31.57 16.85
CA GLY A 957 -25.55 31.65 16.61
C GLY A 957 -26.30 30.31 16.66
N ASN A 958 -25.63 29.19 16.92
CA ASN A 958 -26.25 27.85 16.95
C ASN A 958 -26.22 27.18 18.34
N THR A 959 -25.90 27.94 19.39
CA THR A 959 -25.93 27.52 20.78
C THR A 959 -27.29 27.82 21.42
N TRP A 960 -27.62 27.07 22.47
CA TRP A 960 -28.89 27.22 23.16
C TRP A 960 -28.94 28.55 23.91
N THR A 961 -30.05 29.27 23.70
CA THR A 961 -30.49 30.42 24.50
C THR A 961 -32.00 30.32 24.68
N PRO A 962 -32.62 31.05 25.62
CA PRO A 962 -34.08 31.11 25.73
C PRO A 962 -34.79 31.51 24.42
N GLU A 963 -34.13 32.32 23.58
CA GLU A 963 -34.61 32.76 22.27
C GLU A 963 -34.32 31.74 21.15
N ASN A 964 -33.43 30.76 21.39
CA ASN A 964 -33.05 29.70 20.46
C ASN A 964 -33.15 28.29 21.12
N PRO A 965 -34.36 27.84 21.52
CA PRO A 965 -34.54 26.59 22.24
C PRO A 965 -34.22 25.33 21.42
N GLY A 966 -34.30 25.42 20.09
CA GLY A 966 -34.02 24.34 19.13
C GLY A 966 -32.55 24.27 18.67
N ALA A 967 -31.63 24.83 19.44
CA ALA A 967 -30.23 24.95 19.08
C ALA A 967 -29.53 23.60 18.84
N LYS A 968 -28.49 23.64 18.00
CA LYS A 968 -27.65 22.47 17.67
C LYS A 968 -26.64 22.17 18.77
N TYR A 969 -26.15 23.18 19.47
CA TYR A 969 -25.14 23.06 20.52
C TYR A 969 -25.74 23.42 21.89
N PRO A 970 -25.20 22.86 22.99
CA PRO A 970 -25.61 23.23 24.34
C PRO A 970 -25.38 24.72 24.62
N ARG A 971 -25.88 25.20 25.77
CA ARG A 971 -25.61 26.56 26.23
C ARG A 971 -24.11 26.84 26.31
N MET A 972 -23.73 28.11 26.12
CA MET A 972 -22.34 28.54 26.30
C MET A 972 -22.04 28.81 27.78
N THR A 973 -20.82 28.47 28.19
CA THR A 973 -20.24 28.82 29.50
C THR A 973 -18.78 29.21 29.35
N THR A 974 -18.22 29.91 30.33
CA THR A 974 -16.81 30.32 30.36
C THR A 974 -15.85 29.19 30.73
N GLY A 975 -16.27 27.93 30.60
CA GLY A 975 -15.53 26.75 31.05
C GLY A 975 -16.30 25.46 30.79
N ALA A 976 -15.63 24.32 31.00
CA ALA A 976 -16.20 23.00 30.77
C ALA A 976 -17.34 22.68 31.76
N ILE A 977 -18.40 22.07 31.25
CA ILE A 977 -19.48 21.47 32.04
C ILE A 977 -19.34 19.96 31.89
N ASP A 978 -19.04 19.27 32.99
CA ASP A 978 -18.82 17.81 32.99
C ASP A 978 -20.00 17.04 32.40
N ASN A 979 -21.23 17.49 32.65
CA ASN A 979 -22.45 16.93 32.07
C ASN A 979 -22.49 17.01 30.53
N ASN A 980 -22.09 18.14 29.95
CA ASN A 980 -22.09 18.31 28.49
C ASN A 980 -20.88 17.63 27.84
N ASN A 981 -19.83 17.36 28.62
CA ASN A 981 -18.60 16.70 28.18
C ASN A 981 -18.67 15.15 28.26
N GLN A 982 -19.83 14.58 28.54
CA GLN A 982 -20.04 13.13 28.48
C GLN A 982 -20.13 12.66 27.03
N LEU A 983 -19.45 11.55 26.70
CA LEU A 983 -19.62 10.91 25.41
C LEU A 983 -21.06 10.39 25.29
N SER A 984 -21.79 10.86 24.27
CA SER A 984 -23.21 10.55 24.13
C SER A 984 -23.66 10.58 22.67
N THR A 985 -24.88 10.11 22.41
CA THR A 985 -25.48 10.18 21.06
C THR A 985 -25.61 11.61 20.54
N PHE A 986 -25.60 12.63 21.40
CA PHE A 986 -25.61 14.04 21.00
C PHE A 986 -24.38 14.40 20.16
N TRP A 987 -23.22 13.87 20.55
CA TRP A 987 -21.93 14.14 19.91
C TRP A 987 -21.58 13.17 18.78
N MET A 988 -22.50 12.29 18.37
CA MET A 988 -22.23 11.30 17.33
C MET A 988 -22.61 11.84 15.95
N ALA A 989 -21.62 12.03 15.08
CA ALA A 989 -21.84 12.40 13.70
C ALA A 989 -22.04 11.17 12.78
N ASN A 990 -22.90 11.35 11.78
CA ASN A 990 -23.04 10.39 10.68
C ASN A 990 -21.91 10.58 9.67
N GLY A 991 -20.99 9.63 9.61
CA GLY A 991 -19.81 9.69 8.74
C GLY A 991 -20.03 9.19 7.30
N ARG A 992 -21.26 8.87 6.89
CA ARG A 992 -21.52 8.35 5.54
C ARG A 992 -21.14 9.40 4.49
N TYR A 993 -20.54 8.98 3.38
CA TYR A 993 -20.29 9.88 2.27
C TYR A 993 -20.27 9.15 0.93
N LEU A 994 -20.39 9.91 -0.16
CA LEU A 994 -20.12 9.51 -1.53
C LEU A 994 -19.14 10.51 -2.14
N ARG A 995 -18.02 10.04 -2.70
CA ARG A 995 -16.94 10.88 -3.22
C ARG A 995 -16.65 10.53 -4.68
N LEU A 996 -16.53 11.54 -5.54
CA LEU A 996 -15.93 11.39 -6.87
C LEU A 996 -14.41 11.23 -6.67
N LYS A 997 -13.98 9.97 -6.61
CA LYS A 997 -12.62 9.58 -6.23
C LYS A 997 -11.65 9.82 -7.38
N ASN A 998 -12.06 9.52 -8.62
CA ASN A 998 -11.29 9.78 -9.84
C ASN A 998 -12.18 10.31 -10.97
N LEU A 999 -11.66 11.24 -11.77
CA LEU A 999 -12.20 11.64 -13.06
C LEU A 999 -11.02 11.89 -14.00
N GLU A 1000 -10.98 11.23 -15.15
CA GLU A 1000 -9.91 11.39 -16.13
C GLU A 1000 -10.47 11.56 -17.55
N LEU A 1001 -9.96 12.54 -18.26
CA LEU A 1001 -10.22 12.79 -19.68
C LEU A 1001 -8.89 12.75 -20.43
N GLY A 1002 -8.76 11.84 -21.38
CA GLY A 1002 -7.58 11.65 -22.21
C GLY A 1002 -7.84 11.84 -23.70
N TYR A 1003 -6.79 12.21 -24.40
CA TYR A 1003 -6.71 12.23 -25.84
C TYR A 1003 -5.40 11.60 -26.31
N THR A 1004 -5.53 10.51 -27.07
CA THR A 1004 -4.39 9.80 -27.67
C THR A 1004 -4.26 10.22 -29.13
N LEU A 1005 -3.11 10.79 -29.50
CA LEU A 1005 -2.86 11.22 -30.87
C LEU A 1005 -3.00 10.02 -31.84
N PRO A 1006 -3.70 10.19 -32.97
CA PRO A 1006 -3.76 9.18 -34.01
C PRO A 1006 -2.37 8.73 -34.47
N LYS A 1007 -2.17 7.42 -34.64
CA LYS A 1007 -0.88 6.82 -35.03
C LYS A 1007 -0.24 7.49 -36.27
N ARG A 1008 -1.04 7.95 -37.23
CA ARG A 1008 -0.57 8.66 -38.43
C ARG A 1008 0.21 9.94 -38.10
N ILE A 1009 -0.13 10.61 -37.01
CA ILE A 1009 0.54 11.83 -36.54
C ILE A 1009 1.72 11.47 -35.65
N ALA A 1010 1.52 10.55 -34.68
CA ALA A 1010 2.58 10.10 -33.78
C ALA A 1010 3.79 9.55 -34.55
N ASN A 1011 3.56 8.74 -35.59
CA ASN A 1011 4.64 8.18 -36.41
C ASN A 1011 5.43 9.26 -37.18
N LYS A 1012 4.80 10.39 -37.56
CA LYS A 1012 5.50 11.50 -38.25
C LYS A 1012 6.53 12.19 -37.35
N ILE A 1013 6.34 12.13 -36.03
CA ILE A 1013 7.26 12.68 -35.03
C ILE A 1013 8.10 11.59 -34.35
N ALA A 1014 8.23 10.42 -34.98
CA ALA A 1014 8.99 9.26 -34.50
C ALA A 1014 8.56 8.75 -33.11
N MET A 1015 7.26 8.83 -32.80
CA MET A 1015 6.66 8.27 -31.58
C MET A 1015 5.69 7.13 -31.92
N GLN A 1016 5.65 6.08 -31.10
CA GLN A 1016 4.64 5.01 -31.21
C GLN A 1016 3.27 5.44 -30.67
N SER A 1017 3.26 6.24 -29.59
CA SER A 1017 2.04 6.76 -28.99
C SER A 1017 2.30 8.05 -28.22
N LEU A 1018 1.36 9.00 -28.29
CA LEU A 1018 1.34 10.20 -27.46
C LEU A 1018 -0.06 10.36 -26.88
N ARG A 1019 -0.19 10.39 -25.55
CA ARG A 1019 -1.44 10.66 -24.85
C ARG A 1019 -1.29 11.84 -23.92
N VAL A 1020 -2.20 12.80 -24.04
CA VAL A 1020 -2.36 13.92 -23.10
C VAL A 1020 -3.64 13.68 -22.31
N TYR A 1021 -3.62 13.88 -21.00
CA TYR A 1021 -4.80 13.69 -20.18
C TYR A 1021 -4.87 14.69 -19.03
N LEU A 1022 -6.09 15.01 -18.63
CA LEU A 1022 -6.42 15.76 -17.43
C LEU A 1022 -7.11 14.80 -16.46
N SER A 1023 -6.60 14.71 -15.24
CA SER A 1023 -7.14 13.84 -14.19
C SER A 1023 -7.43 14.63 -12.92
N GLY A 1024 -8.41 14.19 -12.14
CA GLY A 1024 -8.82 14.81 -10.89
C GLY A 1024 -9.10 13.76 -9.81
N VAL A 1025 -8.56 13.98 -8.61
CA VAL A 1025 -8.71 13.09 -7.46
C VAL A 1025 -9.43 13.81 -6.33
N ASN A 1026 -10.38 13.12 -5.68
CA ASN A 1026 -11.19 13.65 -4.57
C ASN A 1026 -11.88 14.99 -4.91
N LEU A 1027 -12.45 15.12 -6.12
CA LEU A 1027 -13.00 16.39 -6.61
C LEU A 1027 -14.23 16.84 -5.79
N PHE A 1028 -15.17 15.94 -5.53
CA PHE A 1028 -16.41 16.26 -4.79
C PHE A 1028 -16.73 15.19 -3.76
N THR A 1029 -17.19 15.60 -2.57
CA THR A 1029 -17.65 14.71 -1.50
C THR A 1029 -19.04 15.14 -1.04
N PHE A 1030 -20.00 14.22 -1.14
CA PHE A 1030 -21.35 14.36 -0.62
C PHE A 1030 -21.44 13.67 0.73
N SER A 1031 -21.66 14.45 1.79
CA SER A 1031 -21.74 13.97 3.18
C SER A 1031 -22.80 14.78 3.94
N PRO A 1032 -23.56 14.18 4.88
CA PRO A 1032 -24.38 14.94 5.83
C PRO A 1032 -23.52 15.70 6.83
N PHE A 1033 -22.29 15.24 7.09
CA PHE A 1033 -21.32 15.92 7.93
C PHE A 1033 -20.58 17.02 7.15
N LYS A 1034 -20.48 18.23 7.74
CA LYS A 1034 -20.04 19.45 7.03
C LYS A 1034 -18.83 20.18 7.62
N LEU A 1035 -18.44 19.88 8.88
CA LEU A 1035 -17.41 20.66 9.58
C LEU A 1035 -16.01 20.46 8.99
N TRP A 1036 -15.62 19.20 8.74
CA TRP A 1036 -14.35 18.83 8.10
C TRP A 1036 -14.54 17.60 7.19
N ASP A 1037 -13.47 17.14 6.53
CA ASP A 1037 -13.53 15.96 5.68
C ASP A 1037 -13.91 14.70 6.50
N PRO A 1038 -15.01 14.00 6.17
CA PRO A 1038 -15.54 12.90 7.00
C PRO A 1038 -14.59 11.70 7.10
N ASP A 1039 -13.63 11.56 6.19
CA ASP A 1039 -12.65 10.46 6.18
C ASP A 1039 -11.56 10.64 7.27
N LEU A 1040 -11.39 11.87 7.80
CA LEU A 1040 -10.56 12.15 8.98
C LEU A 1040 -11.20 11.68 10.28
N GLN A 1041 -12.54 11.53 10.31
CA GLN A 1041 -13.33 11.06 11.44
C GLN A 1041 -13.12 11.93 12.70
N THR A 1042 -12.62 11.38 13.81
CA THR A 1042 -12.29 12.16 15.03
C THR A 1042 -11.07 13.06 14.85
N GLY A 1043 -10.39 13.02 13.71
CA GLY A 1043 -9.18 13.76 13.41
C GLY A 1043 -9.42 15.18 12.92
N ALA A 1044 -10.28 15.98 13.56
CA ALA A 1044 -10.43 17.40 13.22
C ALA A 1044 -9.06 18.13 13.27
N THR A 1045 -8.19 17.73 14.20
CA THR A 1045 -6.82 18.21 14.33
C THR A 1045 -5.77 17.43 13.51
N ASN A 1046 -6.18 16.71 12.46
CA ASN A 1046 -5.26 16.06 11.53
C ASN A 1046 -5.12 16.88 10.25
N TYR A 1047 -4.00 16.65 9.54
CA TYR A 1047 -3.76 17.27 8.24
C TYR A 1047 -4.87 16.88 7.24
N PRO A 1048 -5.54 17.86 6.58
CA PRO A 1048 -6.67 17.58 5.72
C PRO A 1048 -6.28 16.70 4.52
N ASN A 1049 -7.21 15.87 4.06
CA ASN A 1049 -7.04 15.10 2.83
C ASN A 1049 -6.96 16.03 1.61
N ASN A 1050 -6.23 15.63 0.57
CA ASN A 1050 -5.98 16.47 -0.59
C ASN A 1050 -6.93 16.15 -1.75
N ARG A 1051 -7.39 17.21 -2.43
CA ARG A 1051 -7.93 17.21 -3.79
C ARG A 1051 -6.78 17.55 -4.75
N ILE A 1052 -6.67 16.82 -5.85
CA ILE A 1052 -5.58 16.98 -6.82
C ILE A 1052 -6.19 17.15 -8.22
N ILE A 1053 -5.71 18.14 -8.97
CA ILE A 1053 -5.99 18.28 -10.40
C ILE A 1053 -4.66 18.16 -11.13
N ASN A 1054 -4.55 17.20 -12.04
CA ASN A 1054 -3.28 16.79 -12.63
C ASN A 1054 -3.34 16.78 -14.15
N LEU A 1055 -2.38 17.44 -14.79
CA LEU A 1055 -2.14 17.38 -16.22
C LEU A 1055 -1.01 16.37 -16.49
N GLY A 1056 -1.31 15.38 -17.31
CA GLY A 1056 -0.39 14.29 -17.61
C GLY A 1056 -0.10 14.12 -19.09
N LEU A 1057 1.11 13.62 -19.35
CA LEU A 1057 1.63 13.27 -20.66
C LEU A 1057 2.19 11.86 -20.61
N THR A 1058 1.87 11.03 -21.60
CA THR A 1058 2.47 9.69 -21.78
C THR A 1058 2.97 9.57 -23.20
N ILE A 1059 4.25 9.24 -23.33
CA ILE A 1059 4.97 9.11 -24.60
C ILE A 1059 5.51 7.68 -24.69
N GLY A 1060 5.27 7.00 -25.80
CA GLY A 1060 5.84 5.69 -26.12
C GLY A 1060 6.68 5.77 -27.39
N PHE A 1061 7.86 5.14 -27.37
CA PHE A 1061 8.81 5.05 -28.49
C PHE A 1061 9.04 3.63 -28.98
#